data_AF-N1RWZ8-F1
#
_entry.id   AF-N1RWZ8-F1
#
_cell.length_a   1.000
_cell.length_b   1.000
_cell.length_c   1.000
_cell.angle_alpha   90.00
_cell.angle_beta   90.00
_cell.angle_gamma   90.00
#
_symmetry.space_group_name_H-M   'P 1'
#
loop_
_entity.id
_entity.type
_entity.pdbx_description
1 polymer ?
#
loop_
_entity_poly.entity_id
_entity_poly.type
_entity_poly.pdbx_seq_one_letter_code
_entity_poly.pdbx_strand_id
1 'polypeptide(L)'
;MATSRPKHIEPEHLRFEFLLRHVDDEPSIADTRPLTEAVRRIIQTAVNFAVVGEVDGATRLLETLTIRGIDPFQYSDFEYPFLKPCMFFAWEATSSWPSWVPEEERAEEKLQELEAEGRKHWLERFSQEWEVTEETAEKALDMAYNGLTTNLPDYNGALARQVIQAEAMAANDEKARELFMKVCDRFHTEEQVEQLACSRAAWKQILAVPERPLLDFLNIHAAKLRPAVSRACQMAENRLQGGPRRRYAGQSIEKLVHIISRNTFKDCPYDRLDAYRPPGNLRDRPRNANALIRRGCYVTGIRALEERLGVTLPEDYKEFLSITNGLDSMWDGQNLVDYLAAAQEVNWQEIDFLEGNELPLLNDGEPLAWTKNILEWPKVEKPRFEFLLRHVDDEPSIADTRPLTEAVRRIIQTAVNFAVVGEVDGATRLLETLTIRGIDPFQYSDFEYPFLKPCMFFAWEATSSWPSWVPEEERAEEKLQELEAEGRKHWLERFSQEWEVTEETAEKALDMAYNGLTTNLPDYNGALARQVIQAEAMAANDEKARELFMKVCDRFHTEEQVEQLACSRAAWKQILAVPERPLLDFLNIHAAKLRPAVSRACQMAENRLQGGPRRRYAGQSIEKLVHIISRNTFKDCPYDRLDAYRPPGNLRDRPRNANALIRRGCYVTGIRALEERLGVTLPEDYKEFLSITNGLDSMWDGQNLVDYLAAAQEVNWQEIDFLEGNELPLLNDGEPLAWTKNILEWPKVEKPRCICLSGDINHEETAGHFFLIGQDLLQPAKDYFFKTYEERDEVQRRELDRLVKETYGSMENFKNLEWGLISWTAWDFTVYPYNGFRDFLEQMAEASLRQERPWLNMFEPRFRKTANMDGA
;
A
#
# COMPACT_ATOMS: atom_id res chain seq x y z
N MET A 1 -30.42 35.52 -33.27
CA MET A 1 -30.22 36.36 -32.07
C MET A 1 -30.01 35.43 -30.89
N ALA A 2 -28.74 35.16 -30.56
CA ALA A 2 -28.39 34.32 -29.42
C ALA A 2 -28.55 35.16 -28.15
N THR A 3 -29.52 34.81 -27.32
CA THR A 3 -29.65 35.41 -25.98
C THR A 3 -28.39 35.08 -25.19
N SER A 4 -27.69 36.13 -24.77
CA SER A 4 -26.53 36.07 -23.89
C SER A 4 -26.80 35.19 -22.67
N ARG A 5 -25.90 34.23 -22.41
CA ARG A 5 -25.84 33.53 -21.11
C ARG A 5 -25.82 34.58 -19.98
N PRO A 6 -26.56 34.39 -18.89
CA PRO A 6 -26.50 35.30 -17.75
C PRO A 6 -25.06 35.36 -17.22
N LYS A 7 -24.58 36.59 -16.98
CA LYS A 7 -23.32 36.86 -16.30
C LYS A 7 -23.41 36.38 -14.85
N HIS A 8 -22.35 35.69 -14.41
CA HIS A 8 -21.93 35.49 -13.02
C HIS A 8 -23.06 35.23 -12.00
N ILE A 9 -23.34 33.95 -11.76
CA ILE A 9 -23.75 33.50 -10.44
C ILE A 9 -22.46 33.50 -9.60
N GLU A 10 -22.33 34.42 -8.65
CA GLU A 10 -21.27 34.38 -7.64
C GLU A 10 -21.40 33.11 -6.77
N PRO A 11 -20.29 32.58 -6.23
CA PRO A 11 -20.19 31.21 -5.72
C PRO A 11 -20.72 31.07 -4.29
N GLU A 12 -21.99 31.39 -4.05
CA GLU A 12 -22.61 31.14 -2.73
C GLU A 12 -23.24 29.73 -2.65
N HIS A 13 -23.45 29.04 -3.78
CA HIS A 13 -24.00 27.68 -3.82
C HIS A 13 -23.24 26.74 -4.79
N LEU A 14 -21.93 26.57 -4.60
CA LEU A 14 -21.14 25.49 -5.26
C LEU A 14 -21.62 24.05 -4.91
N ARG A 15 -22.61 23.90 -4.03
CA ARG A 15 -22.86 22.68 -3.24
C ARG A 15 -23.95 21.74 -3.78
N PHE A 16 -24.56 22.04 -4.93
CA PHE A 16 -25.56 21.20 -5.60
C PHE A 16 -25.46 21.21 -7.13
N GLU A 17 -24.33 21.65 -7.67
CA GLU A 17 -24.05 21.69 -9.11
C GLU A 17 -24.18 20.30 -9.76
N PHE A 18 -24.03 19.23 -8.97
CA PHE A 18 -24.20 17.83 -9.36
C PHE A 18 -25.64 17.44 -9.75
N LEU A 19 -26.63 17.64 -8.87
CA LEU A 19 -28.06 17.37 -9.18
C LEU A 19 -28.51 18.17 -10.41
N LEU A 20 -28.01 19.40 -10.52
CA LEU A 20 -28.26 20.29 -11.64
C LEU A 20 -27.54 19.85 -12.93
N ARG A 21 -26.37 19.20 -12.86
CA ARG A 21 -25.59 18.75 -14.02
C ARG A 21 -26.34 17.74 -14.87
N HIS A 22 -27.04 16.80 -14.24
CA HIS A 22 -27.88 15.83 -14.94
C HIS A 22 -29.15 16.47 -15.56
N VAL A 23 -29.51 17.69 -15.14
CA VAL A 23 -30.67 18.45 -15.62
C VAL A 23 -30.28 19.45 -16.73
N ASP A 24 -29.12 20.12 -16.59
CA ASP A 24 -28.69 21.26 -17.39
C ASP A 24 -27.58 20.94 -18.44
N ASP A 25 -26.75 19.90 -18.29
CA ASP A 25 -25.66 19.55 -19.23
C ASP A 25 -26.00 18.40 -20.21
N GLU A 26 -25.52 18.50 -21.46
CA GLU A 26 -25.66 17.48 -22.53
C GLU A 26 -24.31 16.74 -22.77
N PRO A 27 -24.18 15.40 -22.65
CA PRO A 27 -24.51 14.45 -21.61
C PRO A 27 -23.26 13.70 -21.06
N SER A 28 -23.42 13.03 -19.92
CA SER A 28 -22.51 11.98 -19.48
C SER A 28 -22.86 10.63 -20.13
N ILE A 29 -24.14 10.31 -20.38
CA ILE A 29 -24.61 8.99 -20.83
C ILE A 29 -24.32 8.71 -22.32
N ALA A 30 -24.67 9.63 -23.21
CA ALA A 30 -24.67 9.33 -24.65
C ALA A 30 -23.26 9.18 -25.24
N ASP A 31 -22.27 9.90 -24.71
CA ASP A 31 -20.90 9.90 -25.25
C ASP A 31 -19.99 8.85 -24.58
N THR A 32 -20.44 8.23 -23.48
CA THR A 32 -19.67 7.22 -22.73
C THR A 32 -19.44 5.96 -23.56
N ARG A 33 -18.16 5.58 -23.71
CA ARG A 33 -17.76 4.41 -24.51
C ARG A 33 -18.07 3.07 -23.83
N PRO A 34 -17.66 2.78 -22.58
CA PRO A 34 -17.96 1.50 -21.96
C PRO A 34 -19.47 1.35 -21.71
N LEU A 35 -20.03 0.15 -21.94
CA LEU A 35 -21.44 -0.08 -21.64
C LEU A 35 -21.72 -0.03 -20.14
N THR A 36 -20.83 -0.58 -19.30
CA THR A 36 -20.91 -0.52 -17.84
C THR A 36 -20.99 0.90 -17.30
N GLU A 37 -20.10 1.78 -17.75
CA GLU A 37 -20.13 3.20 -17.37
C GLU A 37 -21.40 3.90 -17.87
N ALA A 38 -21.98 3.48 -19.00
CA ALA A 38 -23.24 4.02 -19.47
C ALA A 38 -24.41 3.57 -18.58
N VAL A 39 -24.43 2.31 -18.15
CA VAL A 39 -25.40 1.76 -17.19
C VAL A 39 -25.29 2.49 -15.85
N ARG A 40 -24.07 2.66 -15.32
CA ARG A 40 -23.78 3.41 -14.09
C ARG A 40 -24.34 4.83 -14.15
N ARG A 41 -24.10 5.55 -15.26
CA ARG A 41 -24.61 6.92 -15.45
C ARG A 41 -26.14 6.99 -15.58
N ILE A 42 -26.77 5.97 -16.17
CA ILE A 42 -28.23 5.86 -16.23
C ILE A 42 -28.80 5.68 -14.82
N ILE A 43 -28.19 4.81 -14.01
CA ILE A 43 -28.54 4.55 -12.61
C ILE A 43 -28.42 5.82 -11.75
N GLN A 44 -27.27 6.51 -11.78
CA GLN A 44 -27.06 7.76 -11.05
C GLN A 44 -28.07 8.83 -11.46
N THR A 45 -28.36 8.95 -12.77
CA THR A 45 -29.35 9.91 -13.27
C THR A 45 -30.76 9.56 -12.79
N ALA A 46 -31.10 8.27 -12.68
CA ALA A 46 -32.38 7.83 -12.14
C ALA A 46 -32.52 8.19 -10.65
N VAL A 47 -31.52 7.92 -9.82
CA VAL A 47 -31.51 8.31 -8.39
C VAL A 47 -31.67 9.82 -8.24
N ASN A 48 -30.92 10.61 -9.01
CA ASN A 48 -31.02 12.08 -8.97
C ASN A 48 -32.42 12.58 -9.33
N PHE A 49 -33.06 12.01 -10.35
CA PHE A 49 -34.45 12.36 -10.68
C PHE A 49 -35.44 11.94 -9.60
N ALA A 50 -35.24 10.77 -8.97
CA ALA A 50 -36.08 10.33 -7.88
C ALA A 50 -36.01 11.31 -6.70
N VAL A 51 -34.80 11.66 -6.26
CA VAL A 51 -34.59 12.54 -5.09
C VAL A 51 -35.20 13.93 -5.27
N VAL A 52 -35.20 14.48 -6.49
CA VAL A 52 -35.86 15.77 -6.78
C VAL A 52 -37.37 15.65 -7.03
N GLY A 53 -37.95 14.47 -6.78
CA GLY A 53 -39.40 14.20 -6.85
C GLY A 53 -39.94 13.81 -8.22
N GLU A 54 -39.09 13.46 -9.20
CA GLU A 54 -39.48 12.94 -10.52
C GLU A 54 -39.36 11.41 -10.59
N VAL A 55 -40.09 10.73 -9.71
CA VAL A 55 -40.10 9.26 -9.56
C VAL A 55 -40.50 8.54 -10.86
N ASP A 56 -41.52 9.04 -11.56
CA ASP A 56 -41.92 8.49 -12.88
C ASP A 56 -40.78 8.57 -13.91
N GLY A 57 -40.01 9.67 -13.88
CA GLY A 57 -38.88 9.87 -14.78
C GLY A 57 -37.71 8.94 -14.49
N ALA A 58 -37.40 8.76 -13.21
CA ALA A 58 -36.41 7.80 -12.73
C ALA A 58 -36.79 6.36 -13.10
N THR A 59 -38.05 5.99 -12.91
CA THR A 59 -38.58 4.65 -13.22
C THR A 59 -38.45 4.33 -14.70
N ARG A 60 -38.79 5.28 -15.59
CA ARG A 60 -38.64 5.11 -17.05
C ARG A 60 -37.19 4.91 -17.49
N LEU A 61 -36.22 5.52 -16.81
CA LEU A 61 -34.80 5.31 -17.10
C LEU A 61 -34.38 3.88 -16.76
N LEU A 62 -34.80 3.36 -15.60
CA LEU A 62 -34.51 1.98 -15.20
C LEU A 62 -35.24 0.96 -16.08
N GLU A 63 -36.48 1.23 -16.46
CA GLU A 63 -37.23 0.42 -17.44
C GLU A 63 -36.47 0.29 -18.77
N THR A 64 -35.75 1.33 -19.18
CA THR A 64 -34.94 1.29 -20.41
C THR A 64 -33.82 0.24 -20.30
N LEU A 65 -33.25 0.02 -19.10
CA LEU A 65 -32.28 -1.04 -18.84
C LEU A 65 -32.96 -2.42 -18.85
N THR A 66 -34.07 -2.55 -18.12
CA THR A 66 -34.82 -3.81 -17.98
C THR A 66 -35.32 -4.33 -19.33
N ILE A 67 -35.84 -3.46 -20.21
CA ILE A 67 -36.29 -3.81 -21.57
C ILE A 67 -35.13 -4.39 -22.41
N ARG A 68 -33.89 -4.05 -22.10
CA ARG A 68 -32.68 -4.55 -22.78
C ARG A 68 -32.06 -5.77 -22.11
N GLY A 69 -32.76 -6.36 -21.13
CA GLY A 69 -32.28 -7.52 -20.37
C GLY A 69 -31.15 -7.17 -19.40
N ILE A 70 -31.01 -5.89 -19.04
CA ILE A 70 -30.05 -5.43 -18.03
C ILE A 70 -30.84 -5.22 -16.74
N ASP A 71 -30.52 -6.00 -15.71
CA ASP A 71 -31.09 -5.79 -14.39
C ASP A 71 -30.43 -4.56 -13.73
N PRO A 72 -31.17 -3.47 -13.46
CA PRO A 72 -30.60 -2.29 -12.83
C PRO A 72 -30.10 -2.56 -11.41
N PHE A 73 -30.63 -3.56 -10.70
CA PHE A 73 -30.30 -3.84 -9.31
C PHE A 73 -29.15 -4.84 -9.15
N GLN A 74 -28.92 -5.72 -10.12
CA GLN A 74 -27.71 -6.56 -10.14
C GLN A 74 -26.41 -5.73 -10.17
N TYR A 75 -26.48 -4.50 -10.72
CA TYR A 75 -25.37 -3.55 -10.76
C TYR A 75 -25.20 -2.78 -9.44
N SER A 76 -26.27 -2.57 -8.66
CA SER A 76 -26.23 -1.81 -7.41
C SER A 76 -25.52 -2.54 -6.27
N ASP A 77 -25.60 -3.87 -6.26
CA ASP A 77 -25.06 -4.71 -5.17
C ASP A 77 -23.53 -4.63 -5.01
N PHE A 78 -22.80 -4.13 -6.02
CA PHE A 78 -21.34 -4.06 -6.01
C PHE A 78 -20.74 -2.66 -6.16
N GLU A 79 -21.39 -1.73 -6.88
CA GLU A 79 -20.81 -0.41 -7.18
C GLU A 79 -21.64 0.79 -6.72
N TYR A 80 -22.93 0.62 -6.44
CA TYR A 80 -23.80 1.75 -6.11
C TYR A 80 -25.01 1.32 -5.25
N PRO A 81 -24.80 1.09 -3.94
CA PRO A 81 -25.76 0.43 -3.05
C PRO A 81 -27.03 1.25 -2.78
N PHE A 82 -27.02 2.56 -3.08
CA PHE A 82 -28.12 3.46 -2.78
C PHE A 82 -29.31 3.35 -3.74
N LEU A 83 -29.12 2.75 -4.93
CA LEU A 83 -30.17 2.68 -5.96
C LEU A 83 -31.42 1.94 -5.49
N LYS A 84 -31.26 0.73 -4.94
CA LYS A 84 -32.37 -0.14 -4.57
C LYS A 84 -33.21 0.46 -3.43
N PRO A 85 -32.62 0.90 -2.30
CA PRO A 85 -33.39 1.58 -1.24
C PRO A 85 -34.07 2.87 -1.74
N CYS A 86 -33.34 3.71 -2.49
CA CYS A 86 -33.87 4.97 -3.02
C CYS A 86 -35.13 4.77 -3.86
N MET A 87 -35.09 3.86 -4.85
CA MET A 87 -36.22 3.64 -5.75
C MET A 87 -37.39 2.94 -5.06
N PHE A 88 -37.13 1.99 -4.17
CA PHE A 88 -38.20 1.26 -3.46
C PHE A 88 -38.98 2.20 -2.53
N PHE A 89 -38.31 3.09 -1.79
CA PHE A 89 -38.98 4.07 -0.95
C PHE A 89 -39.67 5.16 -1.77
N ALA A 90 -39.11 5.55 -2.91
CA ALA A 90 -39.76 6.46 -3.85
C ALA A 90 -41.08 5.89 -4.39
N TRP A 91 -41.08 4.61 -4.81
CA TRP A 91 -42.27 3.92 -5.32
C TRP A 91 -43.32 3.68 -4.24
N GLU A 92 -42.90 3.34 -3.03
CA GLU A 92 -43.80 3.25 -1.88
C GLU A 92 -44.47 4.60 -1.61
N ALA A 93 -43.68 5.66 -1.46
CA ALA A 93 -44.18 6.98 -1.05
C ALA A 93 -45.11 7.62 -2.09
N THR A 94 -44.92 7.31 -3.37
CA THR A 94 -45.77 7.79 -4.47
C THR A 94 -46.83 6.78 -4.92
N SER A 95 -46.83 5.56 -4.35
CA SER A 95 -47.67 4.43 -4.79
C SER A 95 -47.55 4.12 -6.30
N SER A 96 -46.35 4.25 -6.86
CA SER A 96 -46.06 4.18 -8.31
C SER A 96 -45.17 2.99 -8.70
N TRP A 97 -45.38 1.84 -8.05
CA TRP A 97 -44.59 0.63 -8.28
C TRP A 97 -44.60 0.17 -9.75
N PRO A 98 -43.43 -0.09 -10.36
CA PRO A 98 -43.37 -0.62 -11.71
C PRO A 98 -43.79 -2.08 -11.78
N SER A 99 -44.34 -2.49 -12.92
CA SER A 99 -44.88 -3.84 -13.14
C SER A 99 -43.84 -4.97 -13.10
N TRP A 100 -42.57 -4.65 -13.32
CA TRP A 100 -41.47 -5.61 -13.34
C TRP A 100 -40.84 -5.87 -11.97
N VAL A 101 -41.22 -5.12 -10.93
CA VAL A 101 -40.86 -5.42 -9.54
C VAL A 101 -41.89 -6.41 -8.97
N PRO A 102 -41.50 -7.61 -8.54
CA PRO A 102 -42.41 -8.62 -7.96
C PRO A 102 -43.20 -8.10 -6.75
N GLU A 103 -44.41 -8.63 -6.50
CA GLU A 103 -45.21 -8.24 -5.33
C GLU A 103 -44.55 -8.63 -4.00
N GLU A 104 -43.79 -9.71 -3.98
CA GLU A 104 -43.03 -10.19 -2.81
C GLU A 104 -41.93 -9.20 -2.36
N GLU A 105 -41.32 -8.49 -3.31
CA GLU A 105 -40.31 -7.43 -3.06
C GLU A 105 -40.96 -6.13 -2.53
N ARG A 106 -42.29 -6.00 -2.61
CA ARG A 106 -43.05 -4.84 -2.11
C ARG A 106 -43.59 -5.05 -0.70
N ALA A 107 -43.39 -6.23 -0.13
CA ALA A 107 -43.89 -6.57 1.20
C ALA A 107 -43.25 -5.67 2.27
N GLU A 108 -44.00 -5.32 3.31
CA GLU A 108 -43.51 -4.48 4.41
C GLU A 108 -42.24 -5.05 5.05
N GLU A 109 -42.12 -6.37 5.15
CA GLU A 109 -40.93 -7.06 5.63
C GLU A 109 -39.70 -6.77 4.76
N LYS A 110 -39.84 -6.79 3.43
CA LYS A 110 -38.76 -6.46 2.48
C LYS A 110 -38.39 -4.98 2.49
N LEU A 111 -39.37 -4.10 2.68
CA LEU A 111 -39.09 -2.67 2.83
C LEU A 111 -38.35 -2.37 4.13
N GLN A 112 -38.65 -3.09 5.22
CA GLN A 112 -37.93 -2.98 6.49
C GLN A 112 -36.51 -3.55 6.39
N GLU A 113 -36.32 -4.67 5.69
CA GLU A 113 -34.99 -5.22 5.39
C GLU A 113 -34.15 -4.21 4.58
N LEU A 114 -34.71 -3.63 3.51
CA LEU A 114 -34.03 -2.61 2.69
C LEU A 114 -33.74 -1.33 3.46
N GLU A 115 -34.61 -0.96 4.42
CA GLU A 115 -34.40 0.19 5.30
C GLU A 115 -33.25 -0.09 6.27
N ALA A 116 -33.16 -1.31 6.82
CA ALA A 116 -32.02 -1.73 7.63
C ALA A 116 -30.72 -1.81 6.82
N GLU A 117 -30.76 -2.30 5.58
CA GLU A 117 -29.61 -2.39 4.67
C GLU A 117 -29.13 -1.01 4.22
N GLY A 118 -30.06 -0.12 3.84
CA GLY A 118 -29.75 1.29 3.54
C GLY A 118 -29.16 2.02 4.74
N ARG A 119 -29.68 1.76 5.96
CA ARG A 119 -29.12 2.26 7.23
C ARG A 119 -27.75 1.68 7.54
N LYS A 120 -27.49 0.41 7.21
CA LYS A 120 -26.20 -0.24 7.48
C LYS A 120 -25.05 0.51 6.82
N HIS A 121 -25.19 0.97 5.57
CA HIS A 121 -24.18 1.82 4.93
C HIS A 121 -23.96 3.17 5.64
N TRP A 122 -24.97 3.68 6.34
CA TRP A 122 -24.82 4.88 7.17
C TRP A 122 -24.15 4.55 8.51
N LEU A 123 -24.60 3.46 9.16
CA LEU A 123 -24.18 2.99 10.48
C LEU A 123 -22.75 2.45 10.49
N GLU A 124 -22.29 1.83 9.39
CA GLU A 124 -20.91 1.32 9.20
C GLU A 124 -19.84 2.43 9.19
N ARG A 125 -20.23 3.70 9.00
CA ARG A 125 -19.33 4.86 9.16
C ARG A 125 -19.19 5.31 10.62
N PHE A 126 -19.97 4.76 11.54
CA PHE A 126 -19.91 5.06 12.97
C PHE A 126 -19.18 3.95 13.71
N SER A 127 -18.41 4.31 14.73
CA SER A 127 -17.65 3.36 15.54
C SER A 127 -18.32 2.99 16.88
N GLN A 128 -19.56 3.43 17.19
CA GLN A 128 -20.28 3.09 18.44
C GLN A 128 -21.81 3.03 18.26
N GLU A 129 -22.46 2.05 18.88
CA GLU A 129 -23.92 2.09 19.19
C GLU A 129 -24.15 2.92 20.46
N TRP A 130 -25.08 3.89 20.41
CA TRP A 130 -25.52 4.66 21.59
C TRP A 130 -27.00 4.42 21.83
N GLU A 131 -27.40 4.24 23.10
CA GLU A 131 -28.82 4.30 23.48
C GLU A 131 -29.36 5.72 23.26
N VAL A 132 -30.37 5.84 22.39
CA VAL A 132 -31.03 7.11 22.06
C VAL A 132 -32.04 7.46 23.16
N THR A 133 -31.59 8.22 24.17
CA THR A 133 -32.46 8.80 25.20
C THR A 133 -32.71 10.28 24.96
N GLU A 134 -33.79 10.83 25.52
CA GLU A 134 -34.17 12.25 25.42
C GLU A 134 -33.07 13.18 26.00
N GLU A 135 -32.38 12.75 27.05
CA GLU A 135 -31.28 13.50 27.68
C GLU A 135 -30.01 13.51 26.80
N THR A 136 -29.69 12.37 26.15
CA THR A 136 -28.57 12.29 25.20
C THR A 136 -28.83 13.17 23.98
N ALA A 137 -30.09 13.29 23.55
CA ALA A 137 -30.53 14.15 22.46
C ALA A 137 -30.39 15.64 22.79
N GLU A 138 -30.71 16.08 24.02
CA GLU A 138 -30.54 17.48 24.46
C GLU A 138 -29.07 17.91 24.56
N LYS A 139 -28.18 17.04 25.05
CA LYS A 139 -26.74 17.30 25.12
C LYS A 139 -26.08 17.35 23.73
N ALA A 140 -26.51 16.49 22.81
CA ALA A 140 -26.06 16.53 21.42
C ALA A 140 -26.55 17.78 20.68
N LEU A 141 -27.77 18.26 20.97
CA LEU A 141 -28.30 19.52 20.48
C LEU A 141 -27.44 20.72 20.92
N ASP A 142 -27.04 20.81 22.19
CA ASP A 142 -26.19 21.90 22.69
C ASP A 142 -24.79 21.92 22.02
N MET A 143 -24.19 20.74 21.83
CA MET A 143 -22.92 20.60 21.09
C MET A 143 -23.07 20.97 19.61
N ALA A 144 -24.20 20.64 18.99
CA ALA A 144 -24.50 20.98 17.59
C ALA A 144 -24.86 22.46 17.36
N TYR A 145 -25.40 23.14 18.37
CA TYR A 145 -25.71 24.58 18.32
C TYR A 145 -24.46 25.46 18.49
N ASN A 146 -23.49 25.02 19.31
CA ASN A 146 -22.37 25.86 19.73
C ASN A 146 -20.98 25.41 19.19
N GLY A 147 -20.86 24.26 18.51
CA GLY A 147 -19.57 23.55 18.36
C GLY A 147 -18.87 23.44 17.00
N LEU A 148 -19.50 23.66 15.84
CA LEU A 148 -18.83 23.39 14.54
C LEU A 148 -19.16 24.45 13.47
N THR A 149 -18.17 25.30 13.15
CA THR A 149 -18.21 26.34 12.11
C THR A 149 -17.36 26.00 10.87
N THR A 150 -16.96 24.74 10.66
CA THR A 150 -15.98 24.37 9.61
C THR A 150 -16.60 23.68 8.38
N ASN A 151 -16.15 24.10 7.19
CA ASN A 151 -16.54 23.61 5.85
C ASN A 151 -15.96 22.22 5.48
N LEU A 152 -15.92 21.26 6.40
CA LEU A 152 -15.37 19.92 6.13
C LEU A 152 -16.49 18.93 5.69
N PRO A 153 -16.19 17.91 4.86
CA PRO A 153 -17.10 16.78 4.61
C PRO A 153 -17.52 16.15 5.95
N ASP A 154 -18.68 15.49 5.99
CA ASP A 154 -19.24 14.91 7.23
C ASP A 154 -18.46 13.66 7.71
N TYR A 155 -17.17 13.82 7.98
CA TYR A 155 -16.27 12.78 8.48
C TYR A 155 -16.66 12.26 9.87
N ASN A 156 -17.53 12.97 10.58
CA ASN A 156 -17.96 12.62 11.93
C ASN A 156 -19.40 12.08 11.97
N GLY A 157 -20.10 11.92 10.84
CA GLY A 157 -21.49 11.42 10.80
C GLY A 157 -22.50 12.30 11.53
N ALA A 158 -22.25 13.61 11.65
CA ALA A 158 -23.13 14.56 12.32
C ALA A 158 -24.45 14.76 11.55
N LEU A 159 -24.41 14.63 10.22
CA LEU A 159 -25.55 14.79 9.32
C LEU A 159 -26.45 13.55 9.36
N ALA A 160 -25.85 12.36 9.29
CA ALA A 160 -26.56 11.08 9.43
C ALA A 160 -27.24 10.95 10.81
N ARG A 161 -26.62 11.48 11.89
CA ARG A 161 -27.25 11.60 13.22
C ARG A 161 -28.51 12.46 13.22
N GLN A 162 -28.49 13.59 12.51
CA GLN A 162 -29.65 14.49 12.42
C GLN A 162 -30.81 13.87 11.63
N VAL A 163 -30.52 13.05 10.61
CA VAL A 163 -31.56 12.32 9.87
C VAL A 163 -32.17 11.20 10.71
N ILE A 164 -31.37 10.36 11.38
CA ILE A 164 -31.88 9.31 12.28
C ILE A 164 -32.74 9.93 13.41
N GLN A 165 -32.35 11.10 13.92
CA GLN A 165 -33.12 11.84 14.91
C GLN A 165 -34.44 12.40 14.32
N ALA A 166 -34.42 12.90 13.08
CA ALA A 166 -35.64 13.33 12.38
C ALA A 166 -36.61 12.16 12.13
N GLU A 167 -36.09 10.97 11.80
CA GLU A 167 -36.84 9.73 11.67
C GLU A 167 -37.48 9.30 13.01
N ALA A 168 -36.72 9.33 14.10
CA ALA A 168 -37.22 9.00 15.44
C ALA A 168 -38.31 9.99 15.93
N MET A 169 -38.23 11.24 15.48
CA MET A 169 -39.21 12.30 15.78
C MET A 169 -40.43 12.29 14.83
N ALA A 170 -40.54 11.36 13.88
CA ALA A 170 -41.60 11.27 12.87
C ALA A 170 -43.03 11.10 13.44
N ALA A 171 -43.19 10.92 14.75
CA ALA A 171 -44.48 11.06 15.43
C ALA A 171 -45.01 12.52 15.49
N ASN A 172 -44.15 13.52 15.23
CA ASN A 172 -44.50 14.94 15.12
C ASN A 172 -44.11 15.47 13.71
N ASP A 173 -45.02 15.36 12.75
CA ASP A 173 -44.82 15.69 11.32
C ASP A 173 -44.10 17.03 11.06
N GLU A 174 -44.47 18.10 11.77
CA GLU A 174 -43.96 19.45 11.50
C GLU A 174 -42.50 19.65 11.97
N LYS A 175 -42.12 19.07 13.12
CA LYS A 175 -40.76 19.16 13.67
C LYS A 175 -39.77 18.28 12.89
N ALA A 176 -40.21 17.09 12.48
CA ALA A 176 -39.41 16.21 11.64
C ALA A 176 -39.12 16.87 10.29
N ARG A 177 -40.14 17.48 9.64
CA ARG A 177 -39.98 18.23 8.39
C ARG A 177 -39.02 19.41 8.54
N GLU A 178 -39.11 20.19 9.62
CA GLU A 178 -38.18 21.29 9.88
C GLU A 178 -36.73 20.82 10.04
N LEU A 179 -36.51 19.70 10.73
CA LEU A 179 -35.18 19.14 10.95
C LEU A 179 -34.57 18.59 9.65
N PHE A 180 -35.36 17.89 8.83
CA PHE A 180 -34.93 17.42 7.50
C PHE A 180 -34.52 18.58 6.59
N MET A 181 -35.24 19.71 6.59
CA MET A 181 -34.86 20.89 5.81
C MET A 181 -33.54 21.50 6.28
N LYS A 182 -33.31 21.56 7.60
CA LYS A 182 -32.03 22.03 8.17
C LYS A 182 -30.86 21.10 7.87
N VAL A 183 -31.12 19.81 7.67
CA VAL A 183 -30.11 18.84 7.20
C VAL A 183 -29.75 19.14 5.74
N CYS A 184 -30.74 19.38 4.88
CA CYS A 184 -30.52 19.76 3.48
C CYS A 184 -29.71 21.06 3.34
N ASP A 185 -29.87 22.04 4.25
CA ASP A 185 -29.08 23.28 4.31
C ASP A 185 -27.56 23.03 4.44
N ARG A 186 -27.17 21.85 4.95
CA ARG A 186 -25.79 21.47 5.29
C ARG A 186 -25.16 20.48 4.31
N PHE A 187 -25.84 20.14 3.21
CA PHE A 187 -25.26 19.27 2.20
C PHE A 187 -24.13 19.99 1.44
N HIS A 188 -23.03 19.27 1.29
CA HIS A 188 -21.80 19.71 0.63
C HIS A 188 -21.37 18.76 -0.50
N THR A 189 -21.90 17.54 -0.55
CA THR A 189 -21.47 16.45 -1.46
C THR A 189 -22.66 15.63 -1.97
N GLU A 190 -22.46 14.97 -3.12
CA GLU A 190 -23.39 14.02 -3.77
C GLU A 190 -23.83 12.90 -2.81
N GLU A 191 -22.86 12.33 -2.12
CA GLU A 191 -23.06 11.21 -1.22
C GLU A 191 -24.06 11.50 -0.10
N GLN A 192 -24.13 12.75 0.38
CA GLN A 192 -25.07 13.14 1.45
C GLN A 192 -26.53 13.19 0.99
N VAL A 193 -26.75 13.46 -0.30
CA VAL A 193 -28.08 13.46 -0.93
C VAL A 193 -28.54 12.04 -1.19
N GLU A 194 -27.63 11.19 -1.68
CA GLU A 194 -27.87 9.75 -1.89
C GLU A 194 -28.13 9.02 -0.57
N GLN A 195 -27.38 9.42 0.48
CA GLN A 195 -27.65 8.99 1.84
C GLN A 195 -29.08 9.36 2.22
N LEU A 196 -29.49 10.62 2.21
CA LEU A 196 -30.88 11.01 2.54
C LEU A 196 -31.94 10.19 1.79
N ALA A 197 -31.67 9.78 0.54
CA ALA A 197 -32.57 8.96 -0.27
C ALA A 197 -32.78 7.53 0.28
N CYS A 198 -31.94 7.04 1.18
CA CYS A 198 -32.14 5.78 1.91
C CYS A 198 -33.04 5.93 3.14
N SER A 199 -33.49 7.14 3.47
CA SER A 199 -34.44 7.37 4.57
C SER A 199 -35.88 7.22 4.09
N ARG A 200 -36.55 6.12 4.48
CA ARG A 200 -37.97 5.89 4.19
C ARG A 200 -38.86 7.00 4.75
N ALA A 201 -38.50 7.61 5.89
CA ALA A 201 -39.24 8.73 6.46
C ALA A 201 -39.02 10.05 5.70
N ALA A 202 -37.79 10.31 5.21
CA ALA A 202 -37.51 11.48 4.38
C ALA A 202 -38.37 11.49 3.10
N TRP A 203 -38.60 10.31 2.51
CA TRP A 203 -39.52 10.17 1.38
C TRP A 203 -40.94 10.61 1.72
N LYS A 204 -41.46 10.21 2.88
CA LYS A 204 -42.81 10.55 3.34
C LYS A 204 -42.96 12.04 3.68
N GLN A 205 -41.88 12.70 4.14
CA GLN A 205 -41.95 14.04 4.72
C GLN A 205 -41.47 15.16 3.78
N ILE A 206 -40.50 14.91 2.88
CA ILE A 206 -39.88 15.94 2.06
C ILE A 206 -39.67 15.58 0.57
N LEU A 207 -39.42 14.30 0.22
CA LEU A 207 -39.06 13.94 -1.17
C LEU A 207 -40.27 13.60 -2.06
N ALA A 208 -41.33 13.00 -1.51
CA ALA A 208 -42.54 12.61 -2.26
C ALA A 208 -43.76 13.52 -2.02
N VAL A 209 -43.61 14.61 -1.26
CA VAL A 209 -44.74 15.50 -0.93
C VAL A 209 -45.09 16.45 -2.09
N PRO A 210 -46.39 16.79 -2.29
CA PRO A 210 -46.82 17.64 -3.40
C PRO A 210 -46.19 19.03 -3.43
N GLU A 211 -45.83 19.59 -2.26
CA GLU A 211 -45.19 20.90 -2.19
C GLU A 211 -43.73 20.91 -2.65
N ARG A 212 -43.11 19.73 -2.85
CA ARG A 212 -41.72 19.55 -3.31
C ARG A 212 -40.71 20.53 -2.66
N PRO A 213 -40.65 20.59 -1.32
CA PRO A 213 -39.85 21.58 -0.58
C PRO A 213 -38.35 21.52 -0.91
N LEU A 214 -37.84 20.35 -1.33
CA LEU A 214 -36.46 20.23 -1.79
C LEU A 214 -36.21 20.97 -3.12
N LEU A 215 -37.17 21.03 -4.04
CA LEU A 215 -37.01 21.80 -5.29
C LEU A 215 -36.96 23.30 -5.02
N ASP A 216 -37.82 23.78 -4.11
CA ASP A 216 -37.84 25.18 -3.69
C ASP A 216 -36.54 25.55 -2.98
N PHE A 217 -36.05 24.67 -2.10
CA PHE A 217 -34.75 24.82 -1.44
C PHE A 217 -33.59 24.85 -2.45
N LEU A 218 -33.58 23.93 -3.43
CA LEU A 218 -32.56 23.87 -4.48
C LEU A 218 -32.72 24.94 -5.56
N ASN A 219 -33.76 25.78 -5.48
CA ASN A 219 -34.12 26.76 -6.51
C ASN A 219 -34.26 26.16 -7.92
N ILE A 220 -34.75 24.91 -8.00
CA ILE A 220 -34.98 24.18 -9.25
C ILE A 220 -36.41 24.41 -9.70
N HIS A 221 -36.57 25.16 -10.80
CA HIS A 221 -37.89 25.39 -11.35
C HIS A 221 -38.47 24.10 -11.96
N ALA A 222 -39.60 23.61 -11.43
CA ALA A 222 -40.24 22.35 -11.85
C ALA A 222 -40.45 22.21 -13.38
N ALA A 223 -40.70 23.33 -14.08
CA ALA A 223 -40.80 23.36 -15.55
C ALA A 223 -39.55 22.86 -16.31
N LYS A 224 -38.36 22.83 -15.68
CA LYS A 224 -37.12 22.32 -16.28
C LYS A 224 -36.98 20.79 -16.18
N LEU A 225 -37.64 20.16 -15.21
CA LEU A 225 -37.48 18.74 -14.91
C LEU A 225 -38.01 17.84 -16.02
N ARG A 226 -39.25 18.05 -16.47
CA ARG A 226 -39.88 17.22 -17.51
C ARG A 226 -39.10 17.20 -18.84
N PRO A 227 -38.60 18.34 -19.37
CA PRO A 227 -37.69 18.33 -20.51
C PRO A 227 -36.38 17.59 -20.25
N ALA A 228 -35.80 17.69 -19.06
CA ALA A 228 -34.56 17.00 -18.71
C ALA A 228 -34.74 15.48 -18.66
N VAL A 229 -35.78 14.99 -17.97
CA VAL A 229 -36.16 13.57 -17.93
C VAL A 229 -36.34 13.02 -19.34
N SER A 230 -37.06 13.74 -20.19
CA SER A 230 -37.32 13.32 -21.58
C SER A 230 -36.02 13.19 -22.39
N ARG A 231 -35.08 14.14 -22.22
CA ARG A 231 -33.76 14.08 -22.87
C ARG A 231 -32.93 12.91 -22.34
N ALA A 232 -32.88 12.69 -21.03
CA ALA A 232 -32.13 11.60 -20.41
C ALA A 232 -32.63 10.23 -20.89
N CYS A 233 -33.95 10.01 -20.91
CA CYS A 233 -34.54 8.76 -21.43
C CYS A 233 -34.15 8.54 -22.89
N GLN A 234 -34.28 9.56 -23.73
CA GLN A 234 -33.92 9.47 -25.15
C GLN A 234 -32.42 9.18 -25.34
N MET A 235 -31.54 9.74 -24.49
CA MET A 235 -30.10 9.47 -24.53
C MET A 235 -29.78 8.04 -24.11
N ALA A 236 -30.41 7.54 -23.05
CA ALA A 236 -30.27 6.16 -22.59
C ALA A 236 -30.71 5.18 -23.68
N GLU A 237 -31.91 5.36 -24.25
CA GLU A 237 -32.43 4.54 -25.35
C GLU A 237 -31.48 4.54 -26.56
N ASN A 238 -31.05 5.73 -27.01
CA ASN A 238 -30.13 5.85 -28.14
C ASN A 238 -28.79 5.20 -27.84
N ARG A 239 -28.26 5.34 -26.62
CA ARG A 239 -26.97 4.76 -26.22
C ARG A 239 -27.02 3.24 -26.15
N LEU A 240 -28.11 2.69 -25.61
CA LEU A 240 -28.31 1.25 -25.48
C LEU A 240 -28.67 0.58 -26.80
N GLN A 241 -29.23 1.33 -27.77
CA GLN A 241 -29.59 0.80 -29.09
C GLN A 241 -28.50 1.01 -30.16
N GLY A 242 -27.91 2.20 -30.21
CA GLY A 242 -27.02 2.64 -31.28
C GLY A 242 -25.55 2.71 -30.90
N GLY A 243 -25.22 2.42 -29.64
CA GLY A 243 -23.87 2.58 -29.10
C GLY A 243 -23.54 4.04 -28.75
N PRO A 244 -22.29 4.33 -28.36
CA PRO A 244 -21.89 5.68 -27.98
C PRO A 244 -22.04 6.67 -29.14
N ARG A 245 -22.58 7.84 -28.84
CA ARG A 245 -22.66 8.96 -29.78
C ARG A 245 -21.25 9.40 -30.14
N ARG A 246 -20.86 9.15 -31.39
CA ARG A 246 -19.58 9.62 -31.92
C ARG A 246 -19.75 11.02 -32.52
N ARG A 247 -19.85 12.05 -31.65
CA ARG A 247 -20.06 13.45 -32.07
C ARG A 247 -19.11 13.94 -33.16
N TYR A 248 -17.88 13.41 -33.15
CA TYR A 248 -16.83 13.77 -34.08
C TYR A 248 -16.48 12.64 -35.07
N ALA A 249 -17.36 11.64 -35.24
CA ALA A 249 -17.18 10.64 -36.29
C ALA A 249 -17.06 11.32 -37.66
N GLY A 250 -16.06 10.88 -38.44
CA GLY A 250 -15.78 11.40 -39.77
C GLY A 250 -15.13 12.79 -39.81
N GLN A 251 -14.77 13.39 -38.66
CA GLN A 251 -13.92 14.59 -38.65
C GLN A 251 -12.47 14.22 -38.95
N SER A 252 -11.74 15.11 -39.64
CA SER A 252 -10.30 14.94 -39.86
C SER A 252 -9.53 15.06 -38.55
N ILE A 253 -8.34 14.45 -38.50
CA ILE A 253 -7.45 14.50 -37.33
C ILE A 253 -7.08 15.95 -37.02
N GLU A 254 -6.85 16.78 -38.04
CA GLU A 254 -6.55 18.20 -37.88
C GLU A 254 -7.64 18.94 -37.10
N LYS A 255 -8.89 18.69 -37.47
CA LYS A 255 -10.02 19.32 -36.80
C LYS A 255 -10.19 18.81 -35.37
N LEU A 256 -9.93 17.52 -35.12
CA LEU A 256 -9.96 16.96 -33.78
C LEU A 256 -8.90 17.60 -32.87
N VAL A 257 -7.67 17.74 -33.36
CA VAL A 257 -6.56 18.39 -32.64
C VAL A 257 -6.91 19.84 -32.27
N HIS A 258 -7.47 20.61 -33.20
CA HIS A 258 -7.92 21.98 -32.91
C HIS A 258 -9.08 22.05 -31.91
N ILE A 259 -9.98 21.05 -31.91
CA ILE A 259 -11.06 20.97 -30.92
C ILE A 259 -10.48 20.68 -29.53
N ILE A 260 -9.57 19.70 -29.41
CA ILE A 260 -8.89 19.35 -28.14
C ILE A 260 -8.16 20.57 -27.58
N SER A 261 -7.40 21.27 -28.42
CA SER A 261 -6.63 22.44 -28.00
C SER A 261 -7.53 23.58 -27.52
N ARG A 262 -8.63 23.84 -28.23
CA ARG A 262 -9.60 24.88 -27.86
C ARG A 262 -10.34 24.55 -26.57
N ASN A 263 -10.79 23.32 -26.40
CA ASN A 263 -11.53 22.90 -25.21
C ASN A 263 -10.61 22.90 -23.98
N THR A 264 -9.37 22.43 -24.12
CA THR A 264 -8.39 22.48 -23.02
C THR A 264 -8.05 23.92 -22.62
N PHE A 265 -7.90 24.82 -23.59
CA PHE A 265 -7.67 26.24 -23.29
C PHE A 265 -8.86 26.90 -22.59
N LYS A 266 -10.09 26.55 -22.99
CA LYS A 266 -11.30 27.24 -22.53
C LYS A 266 -11.88 26.67 -21.23
N ASP A 267 -11.88 25.35 -21.09
CA ASP A 267 -12.69 24.64 -20.11
C ASP A 267 -11.86 24.05 -18.94
N CYS A 268 -10.52 24.07 -19.03
CA CYS A 268 -9.64 23.61 -17.95
C CYS A 268 -9.59 24.64 -16.79
N PRO A 269 -9.89 24.24 -15.53
CA PRO A 269 -9.89 25.14 -14.39
C PRO A 269 -8.47 25.32 -13.81
N TYR A 270 -7.57 25.95 -14.57
CA TYR A 270 -6.16 26.10 -14.21
C TYR A 270 -5.95 26.66 -12.80
N ASP A 271 -6.72 27.68 -12.40
CA ASP A 271 -6.61 28.29 -11.07
C ASP A 271 -6.90 27.31 -9.92
N ARG A 272 -7.83 26.36 -10.10
CA ARG A 272 -8.13 25.34 -9.09
C ARG A 272 -7.03 24.28 -9.03
N LEU A 273 -6.53 23.85 -10.19
CA LEU A 273 -5.47 22.84 -10.25
C LEU A 273 -4.13 23.37 -9.70
N ASP A 274 -3.86 24.65 -9.92
CA ASP A 274 -2.65 25.33 -9.43
C ASP A 274 -2.66 25.50 -7.90
N ALA A 275 -3.84 25.59 -7.26
CA ALA A 275 -3.97 25.76 -5.81
C ALA A 275 -3.52 24.54 -4.98
N TYR A 276 -3.46 23.35 -5.60
CA TYR A 276 -3.01 22.11 -4.96
C TYR A 276 -1.54 21.79 -5.21
N ARG A 277 -0.79 22.69 -5.87
CA ARG A 277 0.62 22.46 -6.22
C ARG A 277 1.57 23.36 -5.42
N PRO A 278 2.79 22.88 -5.12
CA PRO A 278 3.83 23.69 -4.49
C PRO A 278 4.14 24.95 -5.32
N PRO A 279 4.37 26.11 -4.66
CA PRO A 279 4.80 27.32 -5.35
C PRO A 279 6.09 27.06 -6.17
N GLY A 280 6.04 27.31 -7.48
CA GLY A 280 7.17 27.10 -8.40
C GLY A 280 7.00 25.94 -9.39
N ASN A 281 5.98 25.09 -9.20
CA ASN A 281 5.69 23.94 -10.09
C ASN A 281 4.35 24.10 -10.84
N LEU A 282 4.04 25.34 -11.23
CA LEU A 282 2.85 25.71 -11.99
C LEU A 282 3.00 25.22 -13.44
N ARG A 283 1.97 24.57 -13.98
CA ARG A 283 1.98 24.19 -15.40
C ARG A 283 1.82 25.43 -16.27
N ASP A 284 2.54 25.45 -17.40
CA ASP A 284 2.41 26.53 -18.37
C ASP A 284 0.98 26.58 -18.91
N ARG A 285 0.27 27.67 -18.59
CA ARG A 285 -1.06 27.90 -19.15
C ARG A 285 -0.93 28.18 -20.64
N PRO A 286 -1.68 27.48 -21.52
CA PRO A 286 -1.61 27.71 -22.95
C PRO A 286 -1.97 29.16 -23.25
N ARG A 287 -1.10 29.86 -23.98
CA ARG A 287 -1.24 31.30 -24.25
C ARG A 287 -2.42 31.64 -25.16
N ASN A 288 -2.94 30.66 -25.90
CA ASN A 288 -4.11 30.78 -26.77
C ASN A 288 -4.67 29.40 -27.13
N ALA A 289 -5.80 29.37 -27.83
CA ALA A 289 -6.53 28.16 -28.23
C ALA A 289 -5.78 27.21 -29.17
N ASN A 290 -4.62 27.58 -29.71
CA ASN A 290 -3.75 26.73 -30.54
C ASN A 290 -2.40 26.43 -29.88
N ALA A 291 -2.16 26.90 -28.64
CA ALA A 291 -0.86 26.80 -28.01
C ALA A 291 -0.45 25.36 -27.67
N LEU A 292 -1.41 24.42 -27.62
CA LEU A 292 -1.12 22.99 -27.41
C LEU A 292 -0.64 22.27 -28.68
N ILE A 293 -0.82 22.89 -29.84
CA ILE A 293 -0.50 22.30 -31.14
C ILE A 293 0.95 22.62 -31.49
N ARG A 294 1.81 21.62 -31.40
CA ARG A 294 3.22 21.71 -31.82
C ARG A 294 3.32 21.72 -33.33
N ARG A 295 4.43 22.24 -33.87
CA ARG A 295 4.72 22.17 -35.31
C ARG A 295 4.77 20.70 -35.74
N GLY A 296 4.03 20.34 -36.78
CA GLY A 296 4.00 18.99 -37.34
C GLY A 296 5.39 18.46 -37.75
N CYS A 297 5.54 17.15 -37.65
CA CYS A 297 6.72 16.41 -38.03
C CYS A 297 6.82 16.27 -39.56
N TYR A 298 8.01 16.50 -40.11
CA TYR A 298 8.26 16.28 -41.53
C TYR A 298 8.24 14.78 -41.86
N VAL A 299 7.94 14.43 -43.12
CA VAL A 299 7.95 13.03 -43.62
C VAL A 299 9.26 12.31 -43.29
N THR A 300 10.39 13.01 -43.33
CA THR A 300 11.69 12.46 -42.96
C THR A 300 11.81 12.11 -41.47
N GLY A 301 11.19 12.90 -40.59
CA GLY A 301 11.14 12.62 -39.15
C GLY A 301 10.23 11.44 -38.82
N ILE A 302 9.09 11.31 -39.51
CA ILE A 302 8.21 10.15 -39.39
C ILE A 302 8.93 8.86 -39.84
N ARG A 303 9.63 8.91 -40.97
CA ARG A 303 10.44 7.77 -41.44
C ARG A 303 11.55 7.38 -40.48
N ALA A 304 12.24 8.37 -39.90
CA ALA A 304 13.27 8.12 -38.89
C ALA A 304 12.68 7.45 -37.64
N LEU A 305 11.45 7.81 -37.24
CA LEU A 305 10.75 7.13 -36.15
C LEU A 305 10.41 5.68 -36.49
N GLU A 306 9.87 5.42 -37.69
CA GLU A 306 9.60 4.05 -38.17
C GLU A 306 10.87 3.18 -38.19
N GLU A 307 11.97 3.73 -38.71
CA GLU A 307 13.27 3.05 -38.74
C GLU A 307 13.79 2.77 -37.33
N ARG A 308 13.66 3.74 -36.41
CA ARG A 308 14.09 3.60 -35.01
C ARG A 308 13.28 2.53 -34.26
N LEU A 309 11.98 2.46 -34.49
CA LEU A 309 11.11 1.48 -33.83
C LEU A 309 11.12 0.11 -34.54
N GLY A 310 11.61 0.03 -35.79
CA GLY A 310 11.56 -1.19 -36.59
C GLY A 310 10.14 -1.59 -37.00
N VAL A 311 9.19 -0.63 -37.05
CA VAL A 311 7.78 -0.88 -37.41
C VAL A 311 7.26 0.16 -38.39
N THR A 312 6.24 -0.20 -39.15
CA THR A 312 5.45 0.76 -39.93
C THR A 312 4.37 1.34 -39.03
N LEU A 313 4.34 2.67 -38.89
CA LEU A 313 3.32 3.34 -38.07
C LEU A 313 1.96 3.30 -38.77
N PRO A 314 0.84 3.28 -38.03
CA PRO A 314 -0.51 3.47 -38.58
C PRO A 314 -0.64 4.79 -39.36
N GLU A 315 -1.39 4.79 -40.47
CA GLU A 315 -1.53 5.97 -41.34
C GLU A 315 -2.21 7.16 -40.65
N ASP A 316 -3.17 6.91 -39.77
CA ASP A 316 -3.81 7.94 -38.94
C ASP A 316 -2.81 8.57 -37.95
N TYR A 317 -1.91 7.76 -37.37
CA TYR A 317 -0.85 8.29 -36.51
C TYR A 317 0.19 9.11 -37.30
N LYS A 318 0.50 8.73 -38.53
CA LYS A 318 1.35 9.53 -39.43
C LYS A 318 0.69 10.86 -39.79
N GLU A 319 -0.60 10.85 -40.12
CA GLU A 319 -1.38 12.06 -40.37
C GLU A 319 -1.36 12.96 -39.12
N PHE A 320 -1.63 12.40 -37.93
CA PHE A 320 -1.51 13.12 -36.66
C PHE A 320 -0.13 13.78 -36.49
N LEU A 321 0.96 13.02 -36.63
CA LEU A 321 2.32 13.55 -36.50
C LEU A 321 2.63 14.64 -37.53
N SER A 322 2.09 14.54 -38.74
CA SER A 322 2.27 15.56 -39.79
C SER A 322 1.56 16.87 -39.48
N ILE A 323 0.46 16.81 -38.73
CA ILE A 323 -0.30 17.98 -38.27
C ILE A 323 0.38 18.56 -37.03
N THR A 324 0.77 17.72 -36.07
CA THR A 324 1.35 18.14 -34.81
C THR A 324 2.32 17.10 -34.25
N ASN A 325 3.52 17.54 -33.84
CA ASN A 325 4.54 16.65 -33.29
C ASN A 325 4.30 16.38 -31.79
N GLY A 326 3.26 15.62 -31.49
CA GLY A 326 2.73 15.44 -30.13
C GLY A 326 1.86 16.62 -29.68
N LEU A 327 1.25 16.50 -28.51
CA LEU A 327 0.47 17.57 -27.85
C LEU A 327 1.04 17.85 -26.46
N ASP A 328 0.98 19.12 -26.05
CA ASP A 328 1.17 19.49 -24.64
C ASP A 328 -0.03 19.02 -23.78
N SER A 329 0.05 19.17 -22.46
CA SER A 329 -0.95 18.65 -21.51
C SER A 329 -2.39 18.96 -21.90
N MET A 330 -3.18 17.92 -22.11
CA MET A 330 -4.57 17.99 -22.54
C MET A 330 -5.51 17.89 -21.33
N TRP A 331 -6.66 18.57 -21.37
CA TRP A 331 -7.69 18.40 -20.34
C TRP A 331 -8.56 17.20 -20.67
N ASP A 332 -8.60 16.19 -19.79
CA ASP A 332 -9.44 14.99 -19.95
C ASP A 332 -10.83 15.11 -19.30
N GLY A 333 -11.09 16.22 -18.59
CA GLY A 333 -12.32 16.44 -17.82
C GLY A 333 -12.13 16.36 -16.30
N GLN A 334 -11.00 15.81 -15.83
CA GLN A 334 -10.64 15.70 -14.41
C GLN A 334 -9.25 16.27 -14.13
N ASN A 335 -8.28 15.97 -14.99
CA ASN A 335 -6.89 16.39 -14.86
C ASN A 335 -6.29 16.79 -16.22
N LEU A 336 -5.12 17.44 -16.14
CA LEU A 336 -4.26 17.68 -17.30
C LEU A 336 -3.35 16.46 -17.51
N VAL A 337 -3.38 15.86 -18.71
CA VAL A 337 -2.72 14.59 -19.04
C VAL A 337 -1.83 14.70 -20.28
N ASP A 338 -0.71 13.98 -20.27
CA ASP A 338 0.35 14.03 -21.29
C ASP A 338 0.39 12.74 -22.13
N TYR A 339 -0.70 12.44 -22.85
CA TYR A 339 -0.84 11.15 -23.55
C TYR A 339 -0.12 11.03 -24.91
N LEU A 340 0.18 12.15 -25.58
CA LEU A 340 0.64 12.14 -26.97
C LEU A 340 2.02 12.81 -27.09
N ALA A 341 3.06 12.02 -26.88
CA ALA A 341 4.46 12.45 -26.95
C ALA A 341 4.89 12.88 -28.36
N ALA A 342 5.96 13.67 -28.45
CA ALA A 342 6.55 14.02 -29.73
C ALA A 342 7.26 12.82 -30.37
N ALA A 343 7.37 12.80 -31.70
CA ALA A 343 7.97 11.69 -32.45
C ALA A 343 9.35 11.27 -31.92
N GLN A 344 10.20 12.24 -31.54
CA GLN A 344 11.53 11.94 -30.98
C GLN A 344 11.49 11.26 -29.60
N GLU A 345 10.41 11.41 -28.85
CA GLU A 345 10.20 10.83 -27.51
C GLU A 345 9.55 9.44 -27.57
N VAL A 346 8.92 9.05 -28.69
CA VAL A 346 8.26 7.74 -28.84
C VAL A 346 9.29 6.61 -28.90
N ASN A 347 9.23 5.68 -27.95
CA ASN A 347 10.16 4.55 -27.83
C ASN A 347 9.40 3.27 -27.45
N TRP A 348 10.04 2.11 -27.66
CA TRP A 348 9.58 0.85 -27.09
C TRP A 348 9.71 0.92 -25.57
N GLN A 349 8.62 0.66 -24.87
CA GLN A 349 8.63 0.49 -23.42
C GLN A 349 8.35 -0.98 -23.12
N GLU A 350 9.19 -1.58 -22.30
CA GLU A 350 8.84 -2.83 -21.62
C GLU A 350 7.79 -2.47 -20.57
N ILE A 351 6.59 -3.04 -20.73
CA ILE A 351 5.45 -2.77 -19.87
C ILE A 351 5.28 -4.00 -18.98
N ASP A 352 5.94 -3.99 -17.84
CA ASP A 352 6.02 -5.14 -16.93
C ASP A 352 4.66 -5.52 -16.34
N PHE A 353 3.70 -4.58 -16.29
CA PHE A 353 2.33 -4.92 -15.87
C PHE A 353 1.59 -5.79 -16.89
N LEU A 354 2.07 -5.97 -18.12
CA LEU A 354 1.48 -6.87 -19.10
C LEU A 354 2.10 -8.27 -19.08
N GLU A 355 3.24 -8.47 -18.42
CA GLU A 355 3.82 -9.81 -18.24
C GLU A 355 2.91 -10.66 -17.32
N GLY A 356 2.24 -11.63 -17.93
CA GLY A 356 1.31 -12.52 -17.22
C GLY A 356 -0.13 -12.00 -17.11
N ASN A 357 -0.43 -10.79 -17.60
CA ASN A 357 -1.79 -10.28 -17.71
C ASN A 357 -2.29 -10.41 -19.15
N GLU A 358 -3.54 -10.86 -19.31
CA GLU A 358 -4.17 -10.90 -20.64
C GLU A 358 -4.33 -9.47 -21.15
N LEU A 359 -3.96 -9.22 -22.41
CA LEU A 359 -4.22 -7.95 -23.07
C LEU A 359 -5.72 -7.81 -23.31
N PRO A 360 -6.43 -6.88 -22.65
CA PRO A 360 -7.86 -6.71 -22.86
C PRO A 360 -8.12 -6.18 -24.27
N LEU A 361 -8.57 -7.06 -25.18
CA LEU A 361 -9.12 -6.65 -26.48
C LEU A 361 -10.48 -5.95 -26.33
N LEU A 362 -11.12 -6.12 -25.17
CA LEU A 362 -12.30 -5.42 -24.67
C LEU A 362 -11.95 -4.90 -23.27
N ASN A 363 -12.36 -3.68 -22.93
CA ASN A 363 -12.01 -3.00 -21.69
C ASN A 363 -12.26 -3.91 -20.46
N ASP A 364 -11.42 -3.89 -19.41
CA ASP A 364 -11.46 -4.82 -18.25
C ASP A 364 -12.79 -4.85 -17.47
N GLY A 365 -13.71 -3.92 -17.77
CA GLY A 365 -15.10 -3.93 -17.30
C GLY A 365 -16.12 -4.59 -18.25
N GLU A 366 -15.69 -5.20 -19.35
CA GLU A 366 -16.53 -5.91 -20.32
C GLU A 366 -16.35 -7.45 -20.36
N PRO A 367 -16.01 -8.19 -19.28
CA PRO A 367 -16.41 -9.57 -19.25
C PRO A 367 -17.93 -9.60 -19.10
N LEU A 368 -18.57 -10.36 -19.98
CA LEU A 368 -19.96 -10.80 -19.94
C LEU A 368 -20.32 -11.53 -18.61
N ALA A 369 -20.22 -10.83 -17.47
CA ALA A 369 -20.64 -11.33 -16.17
C ALA A 369 -22.16 -11.55 -16.09
N TRP A 370 -22.91 -11.08 -17.09
CA TRP A 370 -24.38 -11.08 -17.11
C TRP A 370 -24.97 -12.26 -17.89
N THR A 371 -24.15 -13.10 -18.52
CA THR A 371 -24.60 -14.36 -19.11
C THR A 371 -23.93 -15.52 -18.41
N LYS A 372 -24.75 -16.49 -17.97
CA LYS A 372 -24.38 -17.79 -17.34
C LYS A 372 -23.34 -18.65 -18.08
N ASN A 373 -22.72 -18.16 -19.16
CA ASN A 373 -21.68 -18.82 -19.92
C ASN A 373 -20.34 -18.10 -19.71
N ILE A 374 -19.73 -18.31 -18.55
CA ILE A 374 -18.31 -18.03 -18.36
C ILE A 374 -17.56 -19.10 -19.16
N LEU A 375 -16.87 -18.69 -20.23
CA LEU A 375 -15.73 -19.46 -20.71
C LEU A 375 -14.71 -19.41 -19.57
N GLU A 376 -14.50 -20.52 -18.87
CA GLU A 376 -13.47 -20.62 -17.84
C GLU A 376 -12.11 -20.49 -18.52
N TRP A 377 -11.49 -19.32 -18.39
CA TRP A 377 -10.08 -19.15 -18.72
C TRP A 377 -9.23 -19.74 -17.59
N PRO A 378 -8.05 -20.31 -17.89
CA PRO A 378 -7.25 -21.02 -16.90
C PRO A 378 -6.78 -20.02 -15.83
N LYS A 379 -7.18 -20.24 -14.58
CA LYS A 379 -6.64 -19.48 -13.44
C LYS A 379 -5.13 -19.67 -13.40
N VAL A 380 -4.37 -18.61 -13.64
CA VAL A 380 -2.93 -18.60 -13.33
C VAL A 380 -2.80 -18.64 -11.81
N GLU A 381 -2.34 -19.77 -11.27
CA GLU A 381 -2.00 -19.93 -9.85
C GLU A 381 -0.92 -18.92 -9.45
N LYS A 382 -1.27 -17.88 -8.68
CA LYS A 382 -0.29 -17.07 -7.96
C LYS A 382 0.33 -17.94 -6.85
N PRO A 383 1.66 -17.96 -6.64
CA PRO A 383 2.29 -18.82 -5.64
C PRO A 383 2.06 -18.25 -4.23
N ARG A 384 1.24 -18.94 -3.44
CA ARG A 384 0.57 -18.40 -2.25
C ARG A 384 1.41 -18.29 -0.96
N PHE A 385 2.70 -18.68 -0.92
CA PHE A 385 3.45 -18.70 0.36
C PHE A 385 4.97 -18.98 0.29
N GLU A 386 5.64 -18.69 -0.84
CA GLU A 386 7.10 -18.91 -0.98
C GLU A 386 7.96 -18.04 -0.01
N PHE A 387 7.31 -17.10 0.67
CA PHE A 387 7.85 -16.20 1.68
C PHE A 387 8.36 -16.88 2.98
N LEU A 388 7.67 -17.89 3.52
CA LEU A 388 8.03 -18.46 4.83
C LEU A 388 9.40 -19.15 4.86
N LEU A 389 9.82 -19.67 3.70
CA LEU A 389 11.07 -20.42 3.57
C LEU A 389 12.21 -19.55 3.01
N ARG A 390 12.03 -18.23 2.87
CA ARG A 390 13.08 -17.32 2.36
C ARG A 390 14.41 -17.46 3.12
N HIS A 391 14.35 -17.60 4.44
CA HIS A 391 15.52 -17.72 5.32
C HIS A 391 16.23 -19.08 5.24
N VAL A 392 15.62 -20.05 4.54
CA VAL A 392 16.11 -21.43 4.39
C VAL A 392 16.84 -21.63 3.05
N ASP A 393 16.42 -20.92 2.00
CA ASP A 393 16.91 -21.09 0.62
C ASP A 393 17.68 -19.88 0.06
N ASP A 394 17.59 -18.68 0.66
CA ASP A 394 18.41 -17.52 0.26
C ASP A 394 19.80 -17.52 0.91
N GLU A 395 20.81 -17.21 0.09
CA GLU A 395 22.24 -17.40 0.41
C GLU A 395 22.81 -16.45 1.49
N PRO A 396 22.37 -15.17 1.65
CA PRO A 396 22.72 -14.32 2.78
C PRO A 396 21.76 -14.55 3.95
N SER A 397 22.02 -15.65 4.64
CA SER A 397 21.24 -16.25 5.73
C SER A 397 21.68 -15.76 7.13
N ILE A 398 21.07 -16.31 8.20
CA ILE A 398 21.49 -16.21 9.61
C ILE A 398 23.02 -16.28 9.78
N ALA A 399 23.70 -17.08 8.95
CA ALA A 399 25.14 -17.28 9.03
C ALA A 399 25.96 -16.04 8.68
N ASP A 400 25.54 -15.24 7.69
CA ASP A 400 26.34 -14.12 7.14
C ASP A 400 26.02 -12.78 7.84
N THR A 401 24.89 -12.70 8.54
CA THR A 401 24.45 -11.50 9.26
C THR A 401 25.46 -11.04 10.31
N ARG A 402 25.92 -9.78 10.17
CA ARG A 402 26.97 -9.20 11.02
C ARG A 402 26.48 -8.76 12.40
N PRO A 403 25.45 -7.92 12.56
CA PRO A 403 24.96 -7.54 13.89
C PRO A 403 24.39 -8.77 14.62
N LEU A 404 24.65 -8.90 15.92
CA LEU A 404 24.13 -10.02 16.70
C LEU A 404 22.61 -9.91 16.84
N THR A 405 22.10 -8.70 17.03
CA THR A 405 20.66 -8.39 17.13
C THR A 405 19.89 -8.91 15.91
N GLU A 406 20.33 -8.51 14.73
CA GLU A 406 19.75 -8.92 13.45
C GLU A 406 19.84 -10.44 13.24
N ALA A 407 20.91 -11.10 13.73
CA ALA A 407 21.03 -12.55 13.66
C ALA A 407 20.00 -13.24 14.59
N VAL A 408 19.81 -12.73 15.81
CA VAL A 408 18.80 -13.20 16.76
C VAL A 408 17.39 -13.01 16.16
N ARG A 409 17.11 -11.84 15.57
CA ARG A 409 15.85 -11.55 14.87
C ARG A 409 15.56 -12.57 13.76
N ARG A 410 16.54 -12.86 12.91
CA ARG A 410 16.40 -13.84 11.83
C ARG A 410 16.18 -15.26 12.35
N ILE A 411 16.84 -15.65 13.45
CA ILE A 411 16.61 -16.94 14.09
C ILE A 411 15.17 -17.05 14.60
N ILE A 412 14.65 -16.01 15.24
CA ILE A 412 13.28 -15.93 15.75
C ILE A 412 12.25 -15.99 14.64
N GLN A 413 12.42 -15.18 13.58
CA GLN A 413 11.54 -15.23 12.41
C GLN A 413 11.53 -16.61 11.76
N THR A 414 12.70 -17.24 11.64
CA THR A 414 12.81 -18.60 11.09
C THR A 414 12.11 -19.63 11.99
N ALA A 415 12.20 -19.48 13.31
CA ALA A 415 11.50 -20.35 14.25
C ALA A 415 9.97 -20.22 14.11
N VAL A 416 9.43 -19.00 14.07
CA VAL A 416 7.99 -18.77 13.87
C VAL A 416 7.52 -19.38 12.55
N ASN A 417 8.26 -19.15 11.46
CA ASN A 417 7.92 -19.69 10.16
C ASN A 417 7.89 -21.23 10.15
N PHE A 418 8.86 -21.89 10.81
CA PHE A 418 8.85 -23.34 10.95
C PHE A 418 7.68 -23.83 11.81
N ALA A 419 7.36 -23.13 12.89
CA ALA A 419 6.25 -23.49 13.74
C ALA A 419 4.93 -23.47 12.95
N VAL A 420 4.66 -22.39 12.20
CA VAL A 420 3.41 -22.21 11.43
C VAL A 420 3.22 -23.28 10.36
N VAL A 421 4.30 -23.78 9.74
CA VAL A 421 4.23 -24.90 8.78
C VAL A 421 4.18 -26.29 9.44
N GLY A 422 4.04 -26.33 10.77
CA GLY A 422 3.88 -27.56 11.55
C GLY A 422 5.19 -28.23 12.00
N GLU A 423 6.35 -27.57 11.89
CA GLU A 423 7.64 -28.06 12.41
C GLU A 423 7.99 -27.44 13.77
N VAL A 424 7.11 -27.67 14.75
CA VAL A 424 7.25 -27.13 16.12
C VAL A 424 8.56 -27.57 16.79
N ASP A 425 8.98 -28.82 16.62
CA ASP A 425 10.26 -29.31 17.15
C ASP A 425 11.46 -28.55 16.58
N GLY A 426 11.42 -28.24 15.28
CA GLY A 426 12.46 -27.50 14.59
C GLY A 426 12.56 -26.05 15.06
N ALA A 427 11.40 -25.40 15.20
CA ALA A 427 11.30 -24.07 15.78
C ALA A 427 11.83 -24.02 17.22
N THR A 428 11.44 -24.99 18.05
CA THR A 428 11.88 -25.10 19.45
C THR A 428 13.39 -25.22 19.56
N ARG A 429 14.02 -26.05 18.71
CA ARG A 429 15.49 -26.21 18.69
C ARG A 429 16.22 -24.91 18.33
N LEU A 430 15.67 -24.09 17.44
CA LEU A 430 16.25 -22.78 17.12
C LEU A 430 16.24 -21.85 18.34
N LEU A 431 15.12 -21.80 19.07
CA LEU A 431 14.99 -20.99 20.28
C LEU A 431 15.87 -21.52 21.41
N GLU A 432 15.96 -22.84 21.58
CA GLU A 432 16.90 -23.47 22.52
C GLU A 432 18.34 -23.07 22.25
N THR A 433 18.71 -22.89 20.97
CA THR A 433 20.06 -22.44 20.60
C THR A 433 20.35 -21.03 21.15
N LEU A 434 19.34 -20.15 21.19
CA LEU A 434 19.45 -18.83 21.83
C LEU A 434 19.55 -18.96 23.35
N THR A 435 18.66 -19.75 23.97
CA THR A 435 18.62 -19.94 25.42
C THR A 435 19.93 -20.53 25.97
N ILE A 436 20.51 -21.53 25.29
CA ILE A 436 21.81 -22.13 25.65
C ILE A 436 22.94 -21.08 25.67
N ARG A 437 22.79 -20.00 24.90
CA ARG A 437 23.75 -18.89 24.81
C ARG A 437 23.44 -17.75 25.78
N GLY A 438 22.46 -17.93 26.66
CA GLY A 438 22.02 -16.89 27.61
C GLY A 438 21.19 -15.79 26.97
N ILE A 439 20.68 -16.02 25.75
CA ILE A 439 19.77 -15.09 25.07
C ILE A 439 18.36 -15.60 25.30
N ASP A 440 17.57 -14.85 26.05
CA ASP A 440 16.14 -15.14 26.21
C ASP A 440 15.42 -14.71 24.93
N PRO A 441 14.87 -15.66 24.14
CA PRO A 441 14.19 -15.32 22.89
C PRO A 441 12.93 -14.47 23.11
N PHE A 442 12.30 -14.56 24.28
CA PHE A 442 11.04 -13.87 24.56
C PHE A 442 11.25 -12.43 25.04
N GLN A 443 12.30 -12.16 25.82
CA GLN A 443 12.65 -10.79 26.22
C GLN A 443 13.08 -9.92 25.04
N TYR A 444 13.70 -10.51 24.02
CA TYR A 444 13.97 -9.79 22.77
C TYR A 444 12.69 -9.43 22.02
N SER A 445 11.75 -10.38 22.01
CA SER A 445 10.54 -10.28 21.21
C SER A 445 9.51 -9.29 21.75
N ASP A 446 9.56 -8.96 23.04
CA ASP A 446 8.62 -8.02 23.69
C ASP A 446 8.65 -6.60 23.10
N PHE A 447 9.75 -6.21 22.41
CA PHE A 447 9.88 -4.89 21.79
C PHE A 447 9.81 -4.90 20.26
N GLU A 448 10.33 -5.93 19.59
CA GLU A 448 10.41 -5.98 18.11
C GLU A 448 9.48 -7.00 17.46
N TYR A 449 8.99 -8.00 18.20
CA TYR A 449 8.27 -9.13 17.61
C TYR A 449 7.28 -9.80 18.59
N PRO A 450 6.21 -9.08 19.01
CA PRO A 450 5.33 -9.50 20.13
C PRO A 450 4.60 -10.83 19.89
N PHE A 451 4.62 -11.35 18.66
CA PHE A 451 3.92 -12.55 18.25
C PHE A 451 4.67 -13.86 18.56
N LEU A 452 5.98 -13.80 18.86
CA LEU A 452 6.79 -15.01 19.09
C LEU A 452 6.27 -15.83 20.29
N LYS A 453 6.04 -15.18 21.44
CA LYS A 453 5.65 -15.86 22.67
C LYS A 453 4.27 -16.54 22.52
N PRO A 454 3.20 -15.85 22.06
CA PRO A 454 1.92 -16.51 21.77
C PRO A 454 2.06 -17.67 20.76
N CYS A 455 2.76 -17.45 19.64
CA CYS A 455 2.96 -18.45 18.60
C CYS A 455 3.55 -19.75 19.16
N MET A 456 4.67 -19.67 19.88
CA MET A 456 5.35 -20.86 20.37
C MET A 456 4.61 -21.55 21.51
N PHE A 457 4.00 -20.79 22.42
CA PHE A 457 3.24 -21.37 23.54
C PHE A 457 2.02 -22.15 23.04
N PHE A 458 1.27 -21.61 22.08
CA PHE A 458 0.14 -22.31 21.48
C PHE A 458 0.59 -23.50 20.62
N ALA A 459 1.74 -23.40 19.94
CA ALA A 459 2.33 -24.52 19.23
C ALA A 459 2.68 -25.68 20.18
N TRP A 460 3.35 -25.40 21.30
CA TRP A 460 3.74 -26.39 22.31
C TRP A 460 2.55 -27.00 23.02
N GLU A 461 1.52 -26.21 23.30
CA GLU A 461 0.26 -26.71 23.84
C GLU A 461 -0.40 -27.70 22.86
N ALA A 462 -0.59 -27.28 21.60
CA ALA A 462 -1.30 -28.06 20.59
C ALA A 462 -0.59 -29.37 20.25
N THR A 463 0.74 -29.39 20.33
CA THR A 463 1.57 -30.59 20.09
C THR A 463 1.93 -31.35 21.35
N SER A 464 1.62 -30.82 22.53
CA SER A 464 2.09 -31.33 23.83
C SER A 464 3.61 -31.48 23.93
N SER A 465 4.38 -30.65 23.21
CA SER A 465 5.84 -30.72 23.09
C SER A 465 6.56 -29.60 23.83
N TRP A 466 6.13 -29.29 25.06
CA TRP A 466 6.71 -28.22 25.87
C TRP A 466 8.20 -28.44 26.16
N PRO A 467 9.07 -27.45 25.91
CA PRO A 467 10.47 -27.57 26.25
C PRO A 467 10.70 -27.50 27.77
N SER A 468 11.76 -28.15 28.25
CA SER A 468 12.03 -28.27 29.70
C SER A 468 12.38 -26.97 30.39
N TRP A 469 12.82 -25.95 29.64
CA TRP A 469 13.22 -24.65 30.17
C TRP A 469 12.04 -23.67 30.33
N VAL A 470 10.84 -24.01 29.82
CA VAL A 470 9.61 -23.27 30.12
C VAL A 470 9.04 -23.79 31.45
N PRO A 471 8.90 -22.97 32.49
CA PRO A 471 8.37 -23.39 33.80
C PRO A 471 6.96 -23.98 33.71
N GLU A 472 6.58 -24.86 34.63
CA GLU A 472 5.22 -25.42 34.67
C GLU A 472 4.15 -24.35 34.93
N GLU A 473 4.46 -23.31 35.74
CA GLU A 473 3.53 -22.21 35.99
C GLU A 473 3.13 -21.45 34.71
N GLU A 474 4.06 -21.27 33.75
CA GLU A 474 3.84 -20.59 32.47
C GLU A 474 3.00 -21.44 31.50
N ARG A 475 2.81 -22.73 31.78
CA ARG A 475 1.97 -23.66 30.99
C ARG A 475 0.53 -23.73 31.50
N ALA A 476 0.24 -23.09 32.63
CA ALA A 476 -1.09 -23.13 33.23
C ALA A 476 -2.12 -22.49 32.30
N GLU A 477 -3.34 -23.04 32.28
CA GLU A 477 -4.44 -22.56 31.42
C GLU A 477 -4.71 -21.06 31.61
N GLU A 478 -4.64 -20.57 32.85
CA GLU A 478 -4.79 -19.14 33.17
C GLU A 478 -3.74 -18.28 32.45
N LYS A 479 -2.48 -18.73 32.40
CA LYS A 479 -1.40 -18.02 31.70
C LYS A 479 -1.55 -18.08 30.18
N LEU A 480 -2.03 -19.20 29.64
CA LEU A 480 -2.32 -19.31 28.21
C LEU A 480 -3.48 -18.39 27.79
N GLN A 481 -4.49 -18.23 28.65
CA GLN A 481 -5.60 -17.29 28.40
C GLN A 481 -5.15 -15.83 28.48
N GLU A 482 -4.30 -15.48 29.44
CA GLU A 482 -3.68 -14.16 29.51
C GLU A 482 -2.87 -13.86 28.24
N LEU A 483 -2.04 -14.81 27.80
CA LEU A 483 -1.21 -14.68 26.60
C LEU A 483 -2.05 -14.60 25.32
N GLU A 484 -3.18 -15.30 25.26
CA GLU A 484 -4.15 -15.20 24.18
C GLU A 484 -4.80 -13.81 24.14
N ALA A 485 -5.16 -13.26 25.30
CA ALA A 485 -5.68 -11.90 25.39
C ALA A 485 -4.62 -10.83 25.01
N GLU A 486 -3.37 -11.02 25.42
CA GLU A 486 -2.24 -10.13 25.08
C GLU A 486 -1.86 -10.20 23.60
N GLY A 487 -1.77 -11.40 23.02
CA GLY A 487 -1.55 -11.60 21.59
C GLY A 487 -2.66 -10.97 20.74
N ARG A 488 -3.92 -11.06 21.22
CA ARG A 488 -5.08 -10.37 20.63
C ARG A 488 -4.98 -8.87 20.79
N LYS A 489 -4.46 -8.35 21.90
CA LYS A 489 -4.35 -6.90 22.17
C LYS A 489 -3.62 -6.16 21.04
N HIS A 490 -2.52 -6.70 20.53
CA HIS A 490 -1.80 -6.09 19.40
C HIS A 490 -2.59 -6.08 18.08
N TRP A 491 -3.54 -7.01 17.90
CA TRP A 491 -4.48 -6.98 16.79
C TRP A 491 -5.60 -5.98 17.06
N LEU A 492 -6.06 -5.93 18.30
CA LEU A 492 -7.19 -5.13 18.74
C LEU A 492 -6.85 -3.63 18.84
N GLU A 493 -5.62 -3.29 19.23
CA GLU A 493 -5.09 -1.92 19.32
C GLU A 493 -4.90 -1.25 17.95
N ARG A 494 -4.88 -2.02 16.85
CA ARG A 494 -4.99 -1.46 15.49
C ARG A 494 -6.41 -0.96 15.19
N PHE A 495 -7.38 -1.26 16.05
CA PHE A 495 -8.71 -0.70 16.02
C PHE A 495 -8.83 0.43 17.04
N SER A 496 -9.63 1.45 16.72
CA SER A 496 -9.76 2.65 17.56
C SER A 496 -10.58 2.44 18.85
N GLN A 497 -11.00 1.22 19.21
CA GLN A 497 -11.85 0.93 20.39
C GLN A 497 -11.62 -0.47 20.99
N GLU A 498 -12.04 -0.68 22.25
CA GLU A 498 -12.07 -1.99 22.93
C GLU A 498 -13.15 -2.90 22.32
N TRP A 499 -12.78 -4.11 21.87
CA TRP A 499 -13.68 -5.09 21.24
C TRP A 499 -13.94 -6.28 22.18
N GLU A 500 -15.19 -6.75 22.23
CA GLU A 500 -15.55 -8.05 22.81
C GLU A 500 -15.84 -9.10 21.73
N VAL A 501 -15.28 -10.31 21.88
CA VAL A 501 -15.44 -11.42 20.93
C VAL A 501 -16.76 -12.15 21.23
N THR A 502 -17.83 -11.76 20.55
CA THR A 502 -19.13 -12.44 20.59
C THR A 502 -19.49 -13.03 19.23
N GLU A 503 -20.41 -14.00 19.20
CA GLU A 503 -20.93 -14.62 17.96
C GLU A 503 -21.54 -13.57 17.01
N GLU A 504 -22.23 -12.57 17.57
CA GLU A 504 -22.82 -11.45 16.83
C GLU A 504 -21.76 -10.51 16.23
N THR A 505 -20.70 -10.20 17.00
CA THR A 505 -19.57 -9.39 16.52
C THR A 505 -18.80 -10.12 15.41
N ALA A 506 -18.71 -11.45 15.49
CA ALA A 506 -18.13 -12.30 14.46
C ALA A 506 -18.99 -12.32 13.18
N GLU A 507 -20.32 -12.36 13.27
CA GLU A 507 -21.21 -12.29 12.09
C GLU A 507 -21.15 -10.92 11.38
N LYS A 508 -21.13 -9.81 12.12
CA LYS A 508 -20.95 -8.46 11.56
C LYS A 508 -19.58 -8.29 10.87
N ALA A 509 -18.52 -8.88 11.43
CA ALA A 509 -17.20 -8.92 10.81
C ALA A 509 -17.17 -9.77 9.51
N LEU A 510 -18.00 -10.82 9.42
CA LEU A 510 -18.21 -11.66 8.22
C LEU A 510 -18.73 -10.79 7.09
N ASP A 511 -19.78 -10.04 7.38
CA ASP A 511 -20.48 -9.18 6.44
C ASP A 511 -19.56 -8.05 5.92
N MET A 512 -18.81 -7.40 6.82
CA MET A 512 -17.83 -6.36 6.44
C MET A 512 -16.65 -6.91 5.62
N ALA A 513 -16.17 -8.12 5.90
CA ALA A 513 -15.05 -8.73 5.19
C ALA A 513 -15.44 -9.39 3.85
N TYR A 514 -16.72 -9.70 3.67
CA TYR A 514 -17.31 -10.11 2.39
C TYR A 514 -17.60 -8.91 1.49
N ASN A 515 -17.99 -7.76 2.06
CA ASN A 515 -18.37 -6.57 1.30
C ASN A 515 -17.22 -5.56 1.09
N GLY A 516 -16.10 -5.69 1.80
CA GLY A 516 -14.94 -4.79 1.67
C GLY A 516 -13.63 -5.51 1.35
N LEU A 517 -12.97 -5.08 0.26
CA LEU A 517 -11.55 -5.25 -0.12
C LEU A 517 -11.22 -6.30 -1.21
N THR A 518 -11.39 -5.86 -2.46
CA THR A 518 -10.62 -6.29 -3.65
C THR A 518 -9.32 -5.49 -3.85
N THR A 519 -8.85 -4.72 -2.86
CA THR A 519 -7.65 -3.88 -3.03
C THR A 519 -6.39 -4.61 -2.57
N ASN A 520 -5.42 -4.74 -3.48
CA ASN A 520 -4.05 -5.22 -3.28
C ASN A 520 -3.18 -4.30 -2.38
N LEU A 521 -3.73 -3.75 -1.29
CA LEU A 521 -2.99 -2.92 -0.34
C LEU A 521 -2.64 -3.72 0.93
N PRO A 522 -1.54 -3.39 1.63
CA PRO A 522 -1.23 -3.96 2.94
C PRO A 522 -2.44 -3.79 3.88
N ASP A 523 -2.64 -4.72 4.82
CA ASP A 523 -3.78 -4.74 5.75
C ASP A 523 -3.77 -3.55 6.74
N TYR A 524 -4.05 -2.36 6.22
CA TYR A 524 -4.19 -1.11 6.98
C TYR A 524 -5.52 -1.03 7.74
N ASN A 525 -6.49 -1.91 7.46
CA ASN A 525 -7.85 -1.84 7.99
C ASN A 525 -8.20 -2.96 9.00
N GLY A 526 -7.26 -3.87 9.30
CA GLY A 526 -7.43 -5.00 10.22
C GLY A 526 -8.48 -6.02 9.77
N ALA A 527 -8.64 -6.19 8.45
CA ALA A 527 -9.61 -7.12 7.88
C ALA A 527 -9.24 -8.59 8.12
N LEU A 528 -7.94 -8.89 8.20
CA LEU A 528 -7.48 -10.24 8.51
C LEU A 528 -7.73 -10.61 9.98
N ALA A 529 -7.41 -9.70 10.90
CA ALA A 529 -7.68 -9.87 12.32
C ALA A 529 -9.17 -10.15 12.58
N ARG A 530 -10.08 -9.49 11.85
CA ARG A 530 -11.53 -9.75 11.90
C ARG A 530 -11.91 -11.19 11.50
N GLN A 531 -11.29 -11.75 10.45
CA GLN A 531 -11.56 -13.12 10.00
C GLN A 531 -10.96 -14.20 10.91
N VAL A 532 -9.79 -13.93 11.51
CA VAL A 532 -9.18 -14.82 12.52
C VAL A 532 -10.04 -14.87 13.79
N ILE A 533 -10.48 -13.72 14.32
CA ILE A 533 -11.38 -13.64 15.49
C ILE A 533 -12.70 -14.39 15.24
N GLN A 534 -13.23 -14.30 14.02
CA GLN A 534 -14.43 -15.03 13.60
C GLN A 534 -14.23 -16.55 13.57
N ALA A 535 -13.11 -17.03 13.04
CA ALA A 535 -12.79 -18.45 13.04
C ALA A 535 -12.61 -19.00 14.46
N GLU A 536 -12.07 -18.19 15.37
CA GLU A 536 -11.98 -18.50 16.80
C GLU A 536 -13.35 -18.57 17.48
N ALA A 537 -14.25 -17.62 17.21
CA ALA A 537 -15.62 -17.64 17.74
C ALA A 537 -16.41 -18.86 17.23
N MET A 538 -16.12 -19.30 16.00
CA MET A 538 -16.72 -20.49 15.39
C MET A 538 -15.98 -21.79 15.76
N ALA A 539 -14.98 -21.77 16.64
CA ALA A 539 -14.16 -22.94 16.97
C ALA A 539 -14.93 -24.11 17.59
N ALA A 540 -16.17 -23.89 18.07
CA ALA A 540 -17.08 -24.97 18.47
C ALA A 540 -17.59 -25.81 17.28
N ASN A 541 -17.42 -25.33 16.05
CA ASN A 541 -17.79 -25.99 14.79
C ASN A 541 -16.53 -26.18 13.92
N ASP A 542 -15.77 -27.24 14.24
CA ASP A 542 -14.44 -27.54 13.69
C ASP A 542 -14.33 -27.43 12.16
N GLU A 543 -15.37 -27.81 11.41
CA GLU A 543 -15.31 -27.81 9.94
C GLU A 543 -15.46 -26.40 9.35
N LYS A 544 -16.36 -25.57 9.89
CA LYS A 544 -16.56 -24.19 9.43
C LYS A 544 -15.40 -23.28 9.82
N ALA A 545 -14.91 -23.42 11.05
CA ALA A 545 -13.75 -22.65 11.52
C ALA A 545 -12.49 -23.00 10.70
N ARG A 546 -12.27 -24.29 10.42
CA ARG A 546 -11.20 -24.74 9.52
C ARG A 546 -11.35 -24.18 8.10
N GLU A 547 -12.54 -24.21 7.51
CA GLU A 547 -12.78 -23.64 6.17
C GLU A 547 -12.43 -22.14 6.12
N LEU A 548 -12.83 -21.40 7.17
CA LEU A 548 -12.57 -19.96 7.26
C LEU A 548 -11.09 -19.65 7.44
N PHE A 549 -10.39 -20.37 8.32
CA PHE A 549 -8.93 -20.26 8.46
C PHE A 549 -8.19 -20.56 7.14
N MET A 550 -8.67 -21.51 6.35
CA MET A 550 -8.09 -21.79 5.03
C MET A 550 -8.35 -20.65 4.02
N LYS A 551 -9.52 -19.99 4.08
CA LYS A 551 -9.80 -18.79 3.27
C LYS A 551 -8.92 -17.60 3.67
N VAL A 552 -8.61 -17.47 4.96
CA VAL A 552 -7.65 -16.48 5.50
C VAL A 552 -6.26 -16.73 4.90
N CYS A 553 -5.80 -17.99 4.91
CA CYS A 553 -4.52 -18.38 4.30
C CYS A 553 -4.46 -18.10 2.78
N ASP A 554 -5.60 -18.16 2.08
CA ASP A 554 -5.71 -17.87 0.64
C ASP A 554 -5.40 -16.42 0.25
N ARG A 555 -5.45 -15.52 1.23
CA ARG A 555 -5.30 -14.08 1.05
C ARG A 555 -3.98 -13.55 1.60
N PHE A 556 -3.03 -14.42 1.93
CA PHE A 556 -1.74 -13.99 2.44
C PHE A 556 -0.91 -13.31 1.35
N HIS A 557 -0.57 -12.07 1.62
CA HIS A 557 0.20 -11.16 0.79
C HIS A 557 1.39 -10.55 1.57
N THR A 558 1.40 -10.61 2.91
CA THR A 558 2.50 -10.05 3.76
C THR A 558 2.86 -10.95 4.96
N GLU A 559 4.01 -10.70 5.61
CA GLU A 559 4.54 -11.51 6.73
C GLU A 559 3.66 -11.39 7.99
N GLU A 560 3.15 -10.18 8.23
CA GLU A 560 2.35 -9.84 9.40
C GLU A 560 1.06 -10.66 9.47
N GLN A 561 0.56 -11.13 8.34
CA GLN A 561 -0.66 -11.94 8.25
C GLN A 561 -0.44 -13.38 8.76
N VAL A 562 0.76 -13.91 8.54
CA VAL A 562 1.18 -15.21 9.10
C VAL A 562 1.34 -15.09 10.62
N GLU A 563 1.98 -14.03 11.08
CA GLU A 563 2.19 -13.75 12.50
C GLU A 563 0.86 -13.60 13.24
N GLN A 564 -0.12 -12.94 12.62
CA GLN A 564 -1.49 -12.86 13.13
C GLN A 564 -2.19 -14.22 13.16
N LEU A 565 -2.04 -15.07 12.15
CA LEU A 565 -2.62 -16.41 12.26
C LEU A 565 -1.95 -17.22 13.40
N ALA A 566 -0.65 -17.01 13.61
CA ALA A 566 0.13 -17.73 14.60
C ALA A 566 -0.22 -17.40 16.06
N CYS A 567 -0.78 -16.23 16.39
CA CYS A 567 -1.28 -16.00 17.75
C CYS A 567 -2.72 -16.50 17.96
N SER A 568 -3.32 -17.18 16.97
CA SER A 568 -4.62 -17.81 17.16
C SER A 568 -4.47 -19.21 17.77
N ARG A 569 -4.79 -19.33 19.05
CA ARG A 569 -4.76 -20.62 19.77
C ARG A 569 -5.70 -21.65 19.12
N ALA A 570 -6.82 -21.23 18.53
CA ALA A 570 -7.72 -22.10 17.79
C ALA A 570 -7.14 -22.54 16.44
N ALA A 571 -6.46 -21.65 15.70
CA ALA A 571 -5.80 -22.00 14.44
C ALA A 571 -4.75 -23.12 14.64
N TRP A 572 -4.02 -23.10 15.77
CA TRP A 572 -3.10 -24.17 16.12
C TRP A 572 -3.78 -25.53 16.22
N LYS A 573 -4.94 -25.58 16.90
CA LYS A 573 -5.70 -26.82 17.12
C LYS A 573 -6.38 -27.34 15.85
N GLN A 574 -6.67 -26.48 14.88
CA GLN A 574 -7.49 -26.83 13.72
C GLN A 574 -6.73 -26.94 12.39
N ILE A 575 -5.64 -26.17 12.21
CA ILE A 575 -4.91 -26.13 10.93
C ILE A 575 -3.38 -26.19 11.03
N LEU A 576 -2.75 -25.60 12.05
CA LEU A 576 -1.28 -25.46 12.06
C LEU A 576 -0.56 -26.68 12.66
N ALA A 577 -1.06 -27.23 13.78
CA ALA A 577 -0.45 -28.39 14.46
C ALA A 577 -1.19 -29.72 14.21
N VAL A 578 -2.22 -29.74 13.36
CA VAL A 578 -2.96 -30.97 13.07
C VAL A 578 -2.13 -31.95 12.22
N PRO A 579 -2.24 -33.27 12.43
CA PRO A 579 -1.43 -34.26 11.72
C PRO A 579 -1.55 -34.20 10.19
N GLU A 580 -2.71 -33.81 9.67
CA GLU A 580 -2.97 -33.69 8.23
C GLU A 580 -2.21 -32.52 7.60
N ARG A 581 -1.72 -31.56 8.40
CA ARG A 581 -0.99 -30.35 7.97
C ARG A 581 -1.61 -29.70 6.72
N PRO A 582 -2.90 -29.31 6.76
CA PRO A 582 -3.64 -28.80 5.62
C PRO A 582 -2.97 -27.57 4.99
N LEU A 583 -2.24 -26.78 5.78
CA LEU A 583 -1.46 -25.68 5.26
C LEU A 583 -0.37 -26.18 4.29
N LEU A 584 0.40 -27.23 4.60
CA LEU A 584 1.42 -27.74 3.67
C LEU A 584 0.83 -28.21 2.33
N ASP A 585 -0.35 -28.84 2.38
CA ASP A 585 -1.06 -29.28 1.18
C ASP A 585 -1.55 -28.10 0.36
N PHE A 586 -2.16 -27.11 1.03
CA PHE A 586 -2.56 -25.84 0.42
C PHE A 586 -1.37 -25.11 -0.23
N LEU A 587 -0.20 -25.20 0.39
CA LEU A 587 1.04 -24.58 -0.08
C LEU A 587 1.80 -25.42 -1.10
N ASN A 588 1.33 -26.63 -1.40
CA ASN A 588 2.04 -27.59 -2.24
C ASN A 588 3.50 -27.84 -1.78
N ILE A 589 3.76 -27.73 -0.47
CA ILE A 589 5.06 -27.98 0.15
C ILE A 589 5.14 -29.46 0.55
N HIS A 590 6.08 -30.17 -0.05
CA HIS A 590 6.32 -31.56 0.32
C HIS A 590 6.99 -31.66 1.70
N ALA A 591 6.34 -32.30 2.67
CA ALA A 591 6.82 -32.42 4.07
C ALA A 591 8.27 -32.92 4.21
N ALA A 592 8.73 -33.79 3.29
CA ALA A 592 10.13 -34.27 3.27
C ALA A 592 11.20 -33.17 3.15
N LYS A 593 10.84 -31.95 2.70
CA LYS A 593 11.77 -30.82 2.59
C LYS A 593 12.00 -30.07 3.90
N LEU A 594 11.06 -30.20 4.83
CA LEU A 594 11.06 -29.42 6.07
C LEU A 594 12.18 -29.85 7.03
N ARG A 595 12.40 -31.15 7.23
CA ARG A 595 13.48 -31.62 8.14
C ARG A 595 14.89 -31.21 7.69
N PRO A 596 15.27 -31.34 6.39
CA PRO A 596 16.56 -30.83 5.93
C PRO A 596 16.69 -29.32 6.10
N ALA A 597 15.61 -28.56 5.85
CA ALA A 597 15.56 -27.11 6.05
C ALA A 597 15.82 -26.72 7.50
N VAL A 598 15.07 -27.31 8.44
CA VAL A 598 15.24 -27.14 9.88
C VAL A 598 16.68 -27.45 10.29
N SER A 599 17.22 -28.59 9.83
CA SER A 599 18.58 -29.00 10.19
C SER A 599 19.64 -28.00 9.73
N ARG A 600 19.50 -27.43 8.52
CA ARG A 600 20.38 -26.37 8.02
C ARG A 600 20.27 -25.10 8.86
N ALA A 601 19.05 -24.65 9.16
CA ALA A 601 18.81 -23.44 9.93
C ALA A 601 19.40 -23.55 11.35
N CYS A 602 19.16 -24.67 12.05
CA CYS A 602 19.76 -24.90 13.37
C CYS A 602 21.29 -24.86 13.31
N GLN A 603 21.89 -25.54 12.32
CA GLN A 603 23.34 -25.54 12.15
C GLN A 603 23.89 -24.13 11.86
N MET A 604 23.20 -23.33 11.05
CA MET A 604 23.58 -21.94 10.78
C MET A 604 23.50 -21.07 12.04
N ALA A 605 22.42 -21.20 12.82
CA ALA A 605 22.24 -20.49 14.08
C ALA A 605 23.33 -20.87 15.10
N GLU A 606 23.58 -22.16 15.31
CA GLU A 606 24.64 -22.65 16.20
C GLU A 606 26.01 -22.11 15.80
N ASN A 607 26.37 -22.21 14.52
CA ASN A 607 27.63 -21.71 14.00
C ASN A 607 27.75 -20.20 14.17
N ARG A 608 26.70 -19.44 13.84
CA ARG A 608 26.68 -17.96 13.96
C ARG A 608 26.83 -17.51 15.41
N LEU A 609 26.12 -18.17 16.32
CA LEU A 609 26.13 -17.81 17.74
C LEU A 609 27.41 -18.25 18.45
N GLN A 610 28.09 -19.29 17.96
CA GLN A 610 29.35 -19.78 18.53
C GLN A 610 30.59 -19.10 17.93
N GLY A 611 30.63 -18.97 16.61
CA GLY A 611 31.81 -18.58 15.84
C GLY A 611 31.80 -17.13 15.36
N GLY A 612 30.68 -16.42 15.48
CA GLY A 612 30.47 -15.12 14.86
C GLY A 612 29.96 -15.25 13.41
N PRO A 613 29.80 -14.11 12.69
CA PRO A 613 29.34 -14.12 11.31
C PRO A 613 30.31 -14.89 10.40
N ARG A 614 29.75 -15.65 9.45
CA ARG A 614 30.51 -16.28 8.38
C ARG A 614 31.00 -15.19 7.44
N ARG A 615 32.32 -15.01 7.40
CA ARG A 615 33.00 -14.03 6.56
C ARG A 615 33.45 -14.65 5.26
N ARG A 616 32.59 -14.63 4.23
CA ARG A 616 32.82 -15.34 2.95
C ARG A 616 34.03 -14.79 2.20
N TYR A 617 34.26 -13.49 2.30
CA TYR A 617 35.36 -12.81 1.61
C TYR A 617 36.47 -12.34 2.55
N ALA A 618 36.55 -12.90 3.76
CA ALA A 618 37.68 -12.65 4.65
C ALA A 618 39.02 -12.84 3.93
N GLY A 619 39.90 -11.85 4.06
CA GLY A 619 41.24 -11.87 3.49
C GLY A 619 41.33 -11.64 1.97
N GLN A 620 40.22 -11.37 1.28
CA GLN A 620 40.28 -10.98 -0.13
C GLN A 620 40.86 -9.56 -0.30
N SER A 621 41.49 -9.29 -1.44
CA SER A 621 42.00 -7.95 -1.78
C SER A 621 40.86 -6.96 -2.05
N ILE A 622 41.09 -5.66 -1.83
CA ILE A 622 40.09 -4.61 -2.12
C ILE A 622 39.70 -4.65 -3.59
N GLU A 623 40.68 -4.86 -4.48
CA GLU A 623 40.46 -4.97 -5.93
C GLU A 623 39.44 -6.07 -6.24
N LYS A 624 39.60 -7.25 -5.63
CA LYS A 624 38.67 -8.36 -5.86
C LYS A 624 37.28 -8.07 -5.30
N LEU A 625 37.18 -7.46 -4.12
CA LEU A 625 35.89 -7.07 -3.52
C LEU A 625 35.14 -6.08 -4.42
N VAL A 626 35.81 -5.06 -4.92
CA VAL A 626 35.23 -4.08 -5.86
C VAL A 626 34.73 -4.74 -7.14
N HIS A 627 35.49 -5.67 -7.71
CA HIS A 627 35.04 -6.44 -8.87
C HIS A 627 33.83 -7.34 -8.58
N ILE A 628 33.76 -7.92 -7.38
CA ILE A 628 32.61 -8.72 -6.95
C ILE A 628 31.37 -7.82 -6.87
N ILE A 629 31.46 -6.67 -6.18
CA ILE A 629 30.35 -5.72 -6.01
C ILE A 629 29.83 -5.25 -7.38
N SER A 630 30.73 -4.82 -8.27
CA SER A 630 30.35 -4.35 -9.62
C SER A 630 29.65 -5.44 -10.43
N ARG A 631 30.19 -6.67 -10.39
CA ARG A 631 29.60 -7.80 -11.13
C ARG A 631 28.23 -8.19 -10.57
N ASN A 632 28.10 -8.24 -9.25
CA ASN A 632 26.86 -8.62 -8.61
C ASN A 632 25.80 -7.51 -8.79
N THR A 633 26.18 -6.24 -8.66
CA THR A 633 25.27 -5.12 -8.96
C THR A 633 24.74 -5.18 -10.38
N PHE A 634 25.60 -5.43 -11.37
CA PHE A 634 25.17 -5.60 -12.76
C PHE A 634 24.23 -6.79 -12.97
N LYS A 635 24.42 -7.89 -12.23
CA LYS A 635 23.73 -9.16 -12.48
C LYS A 635 22.45 -9.33 -11.65
N ASP A 636 22.48 -8.88 -10.41
CA ASP A 636 21.56 -9.28 -9.35
C ASP A 636 20.63 -8.11 -8.91
N CYS A 637 20.91 -6.87 -9.33
CA CYS A 637 20.09 -5.70 -9.02
C CYS A 637 18.81 -5.63 -9.88
N PRO A 638 17.62 -5.48 -9.26
CA PRO A 638 16.34 -5.40 -9.95
C PRO A 638 16.00 -3.96 -10.38
N TYR A 639 16.73 -3.44 -11.38
CA TYR A 639 16.57 -2.04 -11.83
C TYR A 639 15.12 -1.68 -12.18
N ASP A 640 14.42 -2.55 -12.90
CA ASP A 640 13.03 -2.31 -13.34
C ASP A 640 12.08 -2.07 -12.16
N ARG A 641 12.19 -2.88 -11.10
CA ARG A 641 11.35 -2.75 -9.91
C ARG A 641 11.69 -1.50 -9.10
N LEU A 642 12.98 -1.22 -8.91
CA LEU A 642 13.41 -0.02 -8.19
C LEU A 642 12.93 1.26 -8.89
N ASP A 643 12.82 1.23 -10.22
CA ASP A 643 12.42 2.36 -11.04
C ASP A 643 10.89 2.43 -11.28
N ALA A 644 10.10 1.44 -10.85
CA ALA A 644 8.65 1.36 -11.10
C ALA A 644 7.85 2.57 -10.59
N TYR A 645 8.35 3.24 -9.54
CA TYR A 645 7.73 4.43 -8.95
C TYR A 645 8.47 5.73 -9.30
N ARG A 646 9.50 5.68 -10.17
CA ARG A 646 10.25 6.85 -10.61
C ARG A 646 9.65 7.46 -11.88
N PRO A 647 9.69 8.79 -12.05
CA PRO A 647 9.30 9.42 -13.31
C PRO A 647 10.15 8.90 -14.49
N PRO A 648 9.59 8.70 -15.69
CA PRO A 648 10.33 8.17 -16.85
C PRO A 648 11.59 8.97 -17.26
N GLY A 649 11.67 10.24 -16.87
CA GLY A 649 12.85 11.10 -17.10
C GLY A 649 13.92 11.03 -16.01
N ASN A 650 13.69 10.24 -14.95
CA ASN A 650 14.60 10.09 -13.82
C ASN A 650 14.78 8.60 -13.42
N LEU A 651 14.95 7.73 -14.42
CA LEU A 651 15.31 6.33 -14.22
C LEU A 651 16.77 6.22 -13.77
N ARG A 652 17.10 5.19 -13.00
CA ARG A 652 18.47 4.98 -12.54
C ARG A 652 19.36 4.51 -13.69
N ASP A 653 20.61 4.98 -13.67
CA ASP A 653 21.60 4.54 -14.65
C ASP A 653 21.95 3.06 -14.48
N ARG A 654 21.72 2.28 -15.53
CA ARG A 654 22.04 0.84 -15.54
C ARG A 654 23.49 0.62 -15.98
N PRO A 655 24.29 -0.17 -15.25
CA PRO A 655 25.66 -0.49 -15.64
C PRO A 655 25.68 -1.21 -16.98
N ARG A 656 26.53 -0.75 -17.90
CA ARG A 656 26.60 -1.33 -19.26
C ARG A 656 27.25 -2.71 -19.30
N ASN A 657 27.99 -3.09 -18.26
CA ASN A 657 28.63 -4.39 -18.11
C ASN A 657 29.09 -4.61 -16.65
N ALA A 658 29.56 -5.81 -16.34
CA ALA A 658 29.98 -6.23 -15.00
C ALA A 658 31.12 -5.42 -14.36
N ASN A 659 31.86 -4.59 -15.11
CA ASN A 659 32.91 -3.71 -14.57
C ASN A 659 32.57 -2.22 -14.69
N ALA A 660 31.35 -1.88 -15.11
CA ALA A 660 30.99 -0.50 -15.43
C ALA A 660 30.94 0.43 -14.21
N LEU A 661 30.77 -0.10 -12.98
CA LEU A 661 30.83 0.70 -11.75
C LEU A 661 32.27 1.14 -11.41
N ILE A 662 33.28 0.44 -11.96
CA ILE A 662 34.68 0.62 -11.59
C ILE A 662 35.27 1.72 -12.46
N ARG A 663 35.63 2.83 -11.82
CA ARG A 663 36.26 3.99 -12.45
C ARG A 663 37.77 3.78 -12.52
N ARG A 664 38.45 4.60 -13.33
CA ARG A 664 39.93 4.63 -13.31
C ARG A 664 40.39 5.05 -11.91
N GLY A 665 41.28 4.26 -11.32
CA GLY A 665 41.92 4.57 -10.04
C GLY A 665 42.60 5.94 -10.00
N CYS A 666 42.59 6.53 -8.82
CA CYS A 666 43.24 7.79 -8.50
C CYS A 666 44.76 7.61 -8.45
N TYR A 667 45.50 8.49 -9.12
CA TYR A 667 46.95 8.52 -9.01
C TYR A 667 47.38 8.97 -7.60
N VAL A 668 48.59 8.59 -7.18
CA VAL A 668 49.18 9.00 -5.89
C VAL A 668 49.12 10.52 -5.67
N THR A 669 49.30 11.32 -6.74
CA THR A 669 49.18 12.78 -6.66
C THR A 669 47.77 13.27 -6.38
N GLY A 670 46.74 12.56 -6.87
CA GLY A 670 45.34 12.88 -6.60
C GLY A 670 44.94 12.54 -5.17
N ILE A 671 45.41 11.40 -4.63
CA ILE A 671 45.21 11.04 -3.23
C ILE A 671 45.88 12.06 -2.31
N ARG A 672 47.12 12.47 -2.61
CA ARG A 672 47.81 13.53 -1.85
C ARG A 672 47.10 14.87 -1.91
N ALA A 673 46.55 15.24 -3.06
CA ALA A 673 45.77 16.47 -3.20
C ALA A 673 44.47 16.41 -2.37
N LEU A 674 43.85 15.23 -2.24
CA LEU A 674 42.70 15.04 -1.36
C LEU A 674 43.10 15.20 0.11
N GLU A 675 44.17 14.54 0.54
CA GLU A 675 44.72 14.67 1.92
C GLU A 675 45.06 16.13 2.25
N GLU A 676 45.74 16.84 1.34
CA GLU A 676 46.06 18.27 1.49
C GLU A 676 44.81 19.14 1.58
N ARG A 677 43.79 18.86 0.75
CA ARG A 677 42.52 19.60 0.76
C ARG A 677 41.71 19.38 2.05
N LEU A 678 41.71 18.16 2.57
CA LEU A 678 41.03 17.82 3.82
C LEU A 678 41.84 18.20 5.06
N GLY A 679 43.16 18.39 4.91
CA GLY A 679 44.09 18.67 6.02
C GLY A 679 44.34 17.47 6.94
N VAL A 680 44.18 16.25 6.43
CA VAL A 680 44.27 15.00 7.23
C VAL A 680 45.03 13.91 6.47
N THR A 681 45.51 12.89 7.19
CA THR A 681 46.01 11.64 6.58
C THR A 681 44.87 10.64 6.49
N LEU A 682 44.58 10.16 5.29
CA LEU A 682 43.48 9.22 5.07
C LEU A 682 43.88 7.79 5.48
N PRO A 683 42.91 6.93 5.89
CA PRO A 683 43.16 5.51 6.14
C PRO A 683 43.86 4.82 4.96
N GLU A 684 44.82 3.94 5.25
CA GLU A 684 45.62 3.25 4.21
C GLU A 684 44.77 2.36 3.30
N ASP A 685 43.76 1.70 3.85
CA ASP A 685 42.85 0.85 3.08
C ASP A 685 41.92 1.67 2.16
N TYR A 686 41.51 2.87 2.58
CA TYR A 686 40.80 3.80 1.71
C TYR A 686 41.71 4.35 0.59
N LYS A 687 42.99 4.60 0.87
CA LYS A 687 43.96 4.98 -0.17
C LYS A 687 44.22 3.84 -1.16
N GLU A 688 44.30 2.60 -0.69
CA GLU A 688 44.35 1.40 -1.54
C GLU A 688 43.12 1.34 -2.45
N PHE A 689 41.91 1.51 -1.90
CA PHE A 689 40.67 1.60 -2.67
C PHE A 689 40.72 2.69 -3.75
N LEU A 690 41.07 3.91 -3.37
CA LEU A 690 41.14 5.03 -4.32
C LEU A 690 42.15 4.76 -5.44
N SER A 691 43.25 4.07 -5.15
CA SER A 691 44.24 3.70 -6.17
C SER A 691 43.72 2.68 -7.19
N ILE A 692 42.72 1.88 -6.80
CA ILE A 692 42.06 0.88 -7.64
C ILE A 692 40.95 1.54 -8.46
N THR A 693 40.09 2.33 -7.81
CA THR A 693 38.96 3.02 -8.44
C THR A 693 38.71 4.38 -7.78
N ASN A 694 38.44 5.42 -8.57
CA ASN A 694 38.12 6.75 -8.06
C ASN A 694 36.64 6.88 -7.68
N GLY A 695 36.24 6.22 -6.60
CA GLY A 695 34.84 6.03 -6.22
C GLY A 695 34.16 4.89 -6.98
N LEU A 696 32.88 4.68 -6.72
CA LEU A 696 31.98 3.77 -7.44
C LEU A 696 30.68 4.52 -7.80
N ASP A 697 30.05 4.13 -8.90
CA ASP A 697 28.64 4.49 -9.14
C ASP A 697 27.72 3.71 -8.16
N SER A 698 26.41 3.98 -8.19
CA SER A 698 25.42 3.36 -7.31
C SER A 698 25.58 1.83 -7.27
N MET A 699 25.79 1.29 -6.08
CA MET A 699 25.99 -0.15 -5.87
C MET A 699 24.76 -0.80 -5.25
N TRP A 700 24.53 -2.06 -5.58
CA TRP A 700 23.43 -2.83 -5.01
C TRP A 700 23.81 -3.32 -3.62
N ASP A 701 23.10 -2.85 -2.59
CA ASP A 701 23.28 -3.30 -1.20
C ASP A 701 22.42 -4.52 -0.85
N GLY A 702 21.69 -5.05 -1.84
CA GLY A 702 20.80 -6.17 -1.66
C GLY A 702 19.37 -5.82 -1.25
N GLN A 703 19.06 -4.54 -1.09
CA GLN A 703 17.72 -4.01 -0.87
C GLN A 703 17.44 -2.78 -1.77
N ASN A 704 18.40 -1.87 -1.88
CA ASN A 704 18.36 -0.66 -2.68
C ASN A 704 19.70 -0.41 -3.42
N LEU A 705 19.67 0.54 -4.36
CA LEU A 705 20.88 1.13 -4.93
C LEU A 705 21.35 2.27 -4.02
N VAL A 706 22.62 2.23 -3.62
CA VAL A 706 23.23 3.18 -2.67
C VAL A 706 24.49 3.82 -3.23
N ASP A 707 24.67 5.10 -2.93
CA ASP A 707 25.75 5.96 -3.45
C ASP A 707 26.81 6.25 -2.38
N TYR A 708 27.37 5.20 -1.77
CA TYR A 708 28.27 5.38 -0.62
C TYR A 708 29.65 5.98 -0.97
N LEU A 709 30.13 5.85 -2.20
CA LEU A 709 31.54 6.05 -2.55
C LEU A 709 31.72 7.01 -3.73
N ALA A 710 31.72 8.31 -3.46
CA ALA A 710 31.95 9.35 -4.44
C ALA A 710 33.40 9.41 -4.94
N ALA A 711 33.62 10.22 -5.99
CA ALA A 711 34.97 10.48 -6.49
C ALA A 711 35.79 11.28 -5.48
N ALA A 712 37.12 11.13 -5.48
CA ALA A 712 38.02 11.88 -4.60
C ALA A 712 37.87 13.41 -4.69
N GLN A 713 37.34 13.94 -5.80
CA GLN A 713 37.08 15.36 -5.99
C GLN A 713 35.84 15.85 -5.24
N GLU A 714 34.87 14.96 -4.99
CA GLU A 714 33.58 15.25 -4.36
C GLU A 714 33.60 15.03 -2.85
N VAL A 715 34.51 14.19 -2.35
CA VAL A 715 34.73 13.97 -0.92
C VAL A 715 35.08 15.29 -0.22
N ASN A 716 34.39 15.65 0.84
CA ASN A 716 34.62 16.92 1.54
C ASN A 716 34.23 16.81 3.03
N TRP A 717 34.56 17.84 3.79
CA TRP A 717 34.04 18.00 5.15
C TRP A 717 32.60 18.52 5.09
N GLN A 718 31.71 17.92 5.88
CA GLN A 718 30.33 18.34 6.01
C GLN A 718 29.89 18.40 7.46
N GLU A 719 28.99 19.33 7.75
CA GLU A 719 28.21 19.36 8.98
C GLU A 719 26.99 18.46 8.78
N ILE A 720 26.74 17.57 9.75
CA ILE A 720 25.76 16.50 9.61
C ILE A 720 24.61 16.74 10.59
N ASP A 721 23.59 17.47 10.14
CA ASP A 721 22.48 17.92 10.99
C ASP A 721 21.80 16.78 11.76
N PHE A 722 21.67 15.58 11.15
CA PHE A 722 21.03 14.45 11.83
C PHE A 722 21.84 13.87 12.99
N LEU A 723 23.14 14.18 13.11
CA LEU A 723 23.94 13.80 14.27
C LEU A 723 23.93 14.88 15.36
N GLU A 724 23.44 16.08 15.08
CA GLU A 724 23.46 17.18 16.05
C GLU A 724 22.47 16.90 17.19
N GLY A 725 22.98 16.84 18.41
CA GLY A 725 22.20 16.49 19.60
C GLY A 725 21.88 14.99 19.73
N ASN A 726 22.33 14.17 18.78
CA ASN A 726 22.17 12.72 18.80
C ASN A 726 23.44 12.00 19.27
N GLU A 727 23.27 10.73 19.63
CA GLU A 727 24.33 9.84 20.06
C GLU A 727 25.16 9.34 18.87
N LEU A 728 26.47 9.18 19.04
CA LEU A 728 27.35 8.55 18.05
C LEU A 728 27.69 7.12 18.52
N PRO A 729 26.88 6.11 18.16
CA PRO A 729 27.15 4.74 18.58
C PRO A 729 28.38 4.20 17.84
N LEU A 730 29.33 3.65 18.60
CA LEU A 730 30.48 2.92 18.04
C LEU A 730 30.22 1.41 17.96
N LEU A 731 29.05 0.95 18.37
CA LEU A 731 28.53 -0.40 18.13
C LEU A 731 27.29 -0.29 17.23
N ASN A 732 26.77 -1.42 16.73
CA ASN A 732 25.57 -1.34 15.90
C ASN A 732 24.40 -0.82 16.74
N ASP A 733 23.46 -0.17 16.08
CA ASP A 733 22.24 0.30 16.74
C ASP A 733 21.47 -0.88 17.37
N GLY A 734 20.92 -0.65 18.56
CA GLY A 734 20.33 -1.70 19.39
C GLY A 734 21.31 -2.64 20.11
N GLU A 735 22.63 -2.39 20.02
CA GLU A 735 23.66 -3.10 20.81
C GLU A 735 24.27 -2.21 21.91
N PRO A 736 24.42 -2.70 23.16
CA PRO A 736 24.03 -4.02 23.68
C PRO A 736 22.52 -4.21 23.79
N LEU A 737 22.09 -5.47 23.83
CA LEU A 737 20.68 -5.84 23.80
C LEU A 737 19.92 -5.26 25.01
N ALA A 738 18.81 -4.56 24.78
CA ALA A 738 18.16 -3.72 25.80
C ALA A 738 17.87 -4.45 27.14
N TRP A 739 17.43 -5.72 27.10
CA TRP A 739 17.08 -6.50 28.30
C TRP A 739 18.30 -6.99 29.11
N THR A 740 19.51 -6.92 28.56
CA THR A 740 20.74 -7.25 29.29
C THR A 740 21.08 -6.21 30.36
N LYS A 741 20.35 -5.07 30.38
CA LYS A 741 20.62 -3.92 31.26
C LYS A 741 22.05 -3.40 31.09
N ASN A 742 22.63 -3.62 29.91
CA ASN A 742 24.00 -3.25 29.55
C ASN A 742 24.04 -2.10 28.54
N ILE A 743 22.91 -1.43 28.30
CA ILE A 743 22.76 -0.31 27.37
C ILE A 743 23.84 0.75 27.64
N LEU A 744 24.40 1.28 26.55
CA LEU A 744 25.35 2.37 26.53
C LEU A 744 24.63 3.66 26.14
N GLU A 745 24.78 4.71 26.95
CA GLU A 745 24.26 6.06 26.66
C GLU A 745 25.42 6.87 26.08
N TRP A 746 25.58 6.84 24.76
CA TRP A 746 26.77 7.43 24.14
C TRP A 746 26.77 8.95 24.32
N PRO A 747 27.96 9.59 24.34
CA PRO A 747 28.04 11.05 24.36
C PRO A 747 27.32 11.66 23.15
N LYS A 748 26.50 12.67 23.40
CA LYS A 748 25.82 13.44 22.34
C LYS A 748 26.81 14.31 21.58
N VAL A 749 26.59 14.44 20.27
CA VAL A 749 27.44 15.24 19.41
C VAL A 749 26.86 16.65 19.25
N GLU A 750 27.58 17.67 19.73
CA GLU A 750 27.13 19.07 19.62
C GLU A 750 27.43 19.70 18.26
N LYS A 751 28.51 19.29 17.60
CA LYS A 751 28.97 19.85 16.31
C LYS A 751 29.49 18.72 15.42
N PRO A 752 28.61 17.96 14.76
CA PRO A 752 28.99 16.78 14.01
C PRO A 752 29.61 17.17 12.67
N ARG A 753 30.93 17.39 12.66
CA ARG A 753 31.68 17.63 11.44
C ARG A 753 32.44 16.37 11.03
N CYS A 754 32.10 15.80 9.88
CA CYS A 754 32.66 14.54 9.39
C CYS A 754 33.17 14.68 7.95
N ILE A 755 33.99 13.75 7.49
CA ILE A 755 34.34 13.65 6.06
C ILE A 755 33.30 12.76 5.39
N CYS A 756 32.55 13.31 4.44
CA CYS A 756 31.53 12.58 3.69
C CYS A 756 32.17 11.89 2.47
N LEU A 757 32.14 10.57 2.46
CA LEU A 757 32.70 9.74 1.38
C LEU A 757 31.70 9.56 0.22
N SER A 758 30.41 9.78 0.45
CA SER A 758 29.33 9.71 -0.56
C SER A 758 29.15 11.01 -1.37
N GLY A 759 29.94 12.06 -1.12
CA GLY A 759 29.77 13.36 -1.78
C GLY A 759 28.77 14.26 -1.04
N ASP A 760 28.13 15.21 -1.74
CA ASP A 760 27.21 16.20 -1.13
C ASP A 760 25.97 15.51 -0.52
N ILE A 761 25.77 15.67 0.80
CA ILE A 761 24.62 15.09 1.51
C ILE A 761 23.27 15.65 1.02
N ASN A 762 23.27 16.87 0.46
CA ASN A 762 22.05 17.53 -0.01
C ASN A 762 21.66 17.12 -1.43
N HIS A 763 22.40 16.21 -2.05
CA HIS A 763 22.03 15.71 -3.37
C HIS A 763 20.77 14.84 -3.24
N GLU A 764 19.65 15.29 -3.83
CA GLU A 764 18.31 14.70 -3.66
C GLU A 764 18.21 13.22 -4.05
N GLU A 765 19.20 12.71 -4.79
CA GLU A 765 19.23 11.32 -5.28
C GLU A 765 20.09 10.37 -4.44
N THR A 766 20.91 10.88 -3.51
CA THR A 766 21.79 10.04 -2.68
C THR A 766 20.97 9.28 -1.63
N ALA A 767 20.89 7.97 -1.83
CA ALA A 767 20.06 7.07 -1.03
C ALA A 767 20.77 6.63 0.29
N GLY A 768 22.09 6.63 0.31
CA GLY A 768 22.91 6.25 1.47
C GLY A 768 24.16 7.09 1.59
N HIS A 769 24.59 7.32 2.83
CA HIS A 769 25.77 8.12 3.15
C HIS A 769 26.80 7.31 3.92
N PHE A 770 28.07 7.60 3.65
CA PHE A 770 29.20 6.95 4.29
C PHE A 770 30.16 8.00 4.82
N PHE A 771 30.47 7.93 6.10
CA PHE A 771 31.21 8.98 6.81
C PHE A 771 32.47 8.44 7.44
N LEU A 772 33.52 9.27 7.37
CA LEU A 772 34.76 9.08 8.10
C LEU A 772 34.80 10.08 9.26
N ILE A 773 34.83 9.55 10.47
CA ILE A 773 34.70 10.26 11.75
C ILE A 773 36.08 10.52 12.34
N GLY A 774 36.37 11.79 12.61
CA GLY A 774 37.63 12.25 13.19
C GLY A 774 37.77 11.95 14.69
N GLN A 775 39.01 12.11 15.18
CA GLN A 775 39.36 11.90 16.59
C GLN A 775 38.61 12.80 17.57
N ASP A 776 38.22 13.99 17.14
CA ASP A 776 37.46 14.96 17.92
C ASP A 776 36.09 14.43 18.37
N LEU A 777 35.42 13.65 17.51
CA LEU A 777 34.15 13.00 17.82
C LEU A 777 34.34 11.57 18.35
N LEU A 778 35.36 10.86 17.87
CA LEU A 778 35.59 9.45 18.21
C LEU A 778 36.13 9.27 19.64
N GLN A 779 37.05 10.13 20.09
CA GLN A 779 37.73 9.95 21.37
C GLN A 779 36.78 10.05 22.58
N PRO A 780 35.84 11.02 22.65
CA PRO A 780 34.85 11.07 23.73
C PRO A 780 34.01 9.80 23.85
N ALA A 781 33.57 9.24 22.72
CA ALA A 781 32.80 7.99 22.68
C ALA A 781 33.63 6.79 23.13
N LYS A 782 34.90 6.70 22.73
CA LYS A 782 35.84 5.68 23.22
C LYS A 782 36.09 5.79 24.72
N ASP A 783 36.35 6.99 25.22
CA ASP A 783 36.60 7.24 26.64
C ASP A 783 35.39 6.84 27.48
N TYR A 784 34.18 7.19 27.02
CA TYR A 784 32.93 6.74 27.64
C TYR A 784 32.85 5.21 27.65
N PHE A 785 33.02 4.54 26.50
CA PHE A 785 32.95 3.09 26.43
C PHE A 785 33.90 2.41 27.43
N PHE A 786 35.18 2.79 27.44
CA PHE A 786 36.17 2.14 28.30
C PHE A 786 35.93 2.43 29.79
N LYS A 787 35.47 3.63 30.13
CA LYS A 787 35.04 3.96 31.49
C LYS A 787 33.87 3.06 31.91
N THR A 788 32.81 3.01 31.11
CA THR A 788 31.63 2.19 31.38
C THR A 788 31.99 0.71 31.46
N TYR A 789 32.85 0.22 30.57
CA TYR A 789 33.36 -1.15 30.57
C TYR A 789 34.04 -1.50 31.91
N GLU A 790 34.84 -0.60 32.50
CA GLU A 790 35.45 -0.80 33.82
C GLU A 790 34.42 -0.82 34.97
N GLU A 791 33.27 -0.16 34.81
CA GLU A 791 32.18 -0.16 35.80
C GLU A 791 31.28 -1.40 35.70
N ARG A 792 31.26 -2.08 34.54
CA ARG A 792 30.45 -3.28 34.28
C ARG A 792 30.92 -4.53 35.03
N ASP A 793 29.98 -5.42 35.33
CA ASP A 793 30.28 -6.74 35.88
C ASP A 793 30.88 -7.70 34.83
N GLU A 794 31.27 -8.90 35.26
CA GLU A 794 31.92 -9.88 34.36
C GLU A 794 31.02 -10.35 33.22
N VAL A 795 29.70 -10.45 33.43
CA VAL A 795 28.74 -10.90 32.41
C VAL A 795 28.57 -9.81 31.37
N GLN A 796 28.34 -8.58 31.82
CA GLN A 796 28.21 -7.38 30.99
C GLN A 796 29.49 -7.10 30.19
N ARG A 797 30.67 -7.27 30.79
CA ARG A 797 31.95 -7.13 30.06
C ARG A 797 32.13 -8.17 28.98
N ARG A 798 31.77 -9.44 29.22
CA ARG A 798 31.85 -10.49 28.20
C ARG A 798 30.95 -10.21 27.00
N GLU A 799 29.79 -9.61 27.22
CA GLU A 799 28.93 -9.13 26.15
C GLU A 799 29.60 -8.00 25.36
N LEU A 800 30.10 -6.97 26.04
CA LEU A 800 30.81 -5.86 25.38
C LEU A 800 32.06 -6.34 24.61
N ASP A 801 32.83 -7.28 25.16
CA ASP A 801 33.95 -7.94 24.50
C ASP A 801 33.51 -8.62 23.20
N ARG A 802 32.38 -9.32 23.23
CA ARG A 802 31.81 -9.99 22.06
C ARG A 802 31.40 -8.98 21.00
N LEU A 803 30.66 -7.94 21.37
CA LEU A 803 30.18 -6.90 20.44
C LEU A 803 31.35 -6.17 19.79
N VAL A 804 32.34 -5.75 20.59
CA VAL A 804 33.56 -5.12 20.06
C VAL A 804 34.33 -6.08 19.14
N LYS A 805 34.39 -7.37 19.46
CA LYS A 805 35.03 -8.37 18.60
C LYS A 805 34.25 -8.59 17.29
N GLU A 806 32.92 -8.58 17.32
CA GLU A 806 32.09 -8.73 16.12
C GLU A 806 32.22 -7.51 15.20
N THR A 807 32.24 -6.29 15.76
CA THR A 807 32.39 -5.04 14.99
C THR A 807 33.84 -4.80 14.56
N TYR A 808 34.80 -4.80 15.50
CA TYR A 808 36.20 -4.36 15.27
C TYR A 808 37.24 -5.50 15.21
N GLY A 809 36.80 -6.75 15.33
CA GLY A 809 37.67 -7.93 15.35
C GLY A 809 38.44 -8.15 16.66
N SER A 810 38.73 -7.09 17.42
CA SER A 810 39.34 -7.18 18.76
C SER A 810 39.19 -5.88 19.56
N MET A 811 39.27 -5.99 20.89
CA MET A 811 39.32 -4.83 21.79
C MET A 811 40.54 -3.95 21.56
N GLU A 812 41.67 -4.55 21.15
CA GLU A 812 42.89 -3.81 20.83
C GLU A 812 42.70 -2.94 19.58
N ASN A 813 42.07 -3.47 18.53
CA ASN A 813 41.74 -2.69 17.32
C ASN A 813 40.81 -1.53 17.65
N PHE A 814 39.76 -1.79 18.44
CA PHE A 814 38.83 -0.75 18.87
C PHE A 814 39.52 0.36 19.67
N LYS A 815 40.40 -0.02 20.61
CA LYS A 815 41.21 0.92 21.38
C LYS A 815 42.12 1.77 20.49
N ASN A 816 42.70 1.17 19.47
CA ASN A 816 43.64 1.82 18.55
C ASN A 816 42.95 2.49 17.34
N LEU A 817 41.61 2.56 17.33
CA LEU A 817 40.88 3.15 16.22
C LEU A 817 41.22 4.64 16.07
N GLU A 818 41.84 4.97 14.94
CA GLU A 818 42.22 6.34 14.54
C GLU A 818 41.10 7.07 13.78
N TRP A 819 40.26 6.32 13.08
CA TRP A 819 39.12 6.84 12.32
C TRP A 819 37.90 5.95 12.52
N GLY A 820 36.74 6.54 12.80
CA GLY A 820 35.47 5.83 12.76
C GLY A 820 34.93 5.79 11.34
N LEU A 821 34.41 4.65 10.90
CA LEU A 821 33.64 4.57 9.64
C LEU A 821 32.22 4.19 9.98
N ILE A 822 31.26 4.99 9.52
CA ILE A 822 29.84 4.72 9.70
C ILE A 822 29.08 4.89 8.39
N SER A 823 28.07 4.05 8.15
CA SER A 823 27.06 4.28 7.12
C SER A 823 25.73 4.65 7.73
N TRP A 824 24.94 5.42 6.98
CA TRP A 824 23.58 5.80 7.31
C TRP A 824 22.74 5.82 6.04
N THR A 825 21.45 5.51 6.15
CA THR A 825 20.49 5.63 5.03
C THR A 825 19.24 6.34 5.49
N ALA A 826 18.59 7.07 4.57
CA ALA A 826 17.44 7.90 4.90
C ALA A 826 16.15 7.12 5.19
N TRP A 827 16.06 5.84 4.82
CA TRP A 827 14.89 5.00 5.09
C TRP A 827 15.03 4.13 6.33
N ASP A 828 16.25 3.74 6.70
CA ASP A 828 16.51 2.88 7.87
C ASP A 828 16.75 3.71 9.13
N PHE A 829 17.21 4.96 8.99
CA PHE A 829 17.62 5.86 10.08
C PHE A 829 18.71 5.31 11.01
N THR A 830 19.17 4.08 10.79
CA THR A 830 20.17 3.38 11.58
C THR A 830 21.60 3.73 11.15
N VAL A 831 22.49 3.81 12.14
CA VAL A 831 23.93 4.01 11.96
C VAL A 831 24.66 2.66 12.10
N TYR A 832 25.46 2.31 11.09
CA TYR A 832 26.24 1.06 11.09
C TYR A 832 27.75 1.37 11.13
N PRO A 833 28.48 0.96 12.19
CA PRO A 833 29.92 1.10 12.28
C PRO A 833 30.69 -0.02 11.57
N TYR A 834 31.87 0.31 11.01
CA TYR A 834 32.72 -0.64 10.31
C TYR A 834 34.16 -0.64 10.82
N ASN A 835 34.81 -1.80 10.79
CA ASN A 835 36.24 -1.96 11.06
C ASN A 835 37.11 -1.60 9.85
N GLY A 836 37.05 -0.34 9.45
CA GLY A 836 37.76 0.14 8.28
C GLY A 836 37.05 -0.15 6.96
N PHE A 837 37.65 0.34 5.88
CA PHE A 837 37.09 0.37 4.55
C PHE A 837 37.01 -1.02 3.90
N ARG A 838 38.00 -1.88 4.19
CA ARG A 838 37.98 -3.27 3.71
C ARG A 838 36.81 -4.05 4.28
N ASP A 839 36.48 -3.81 5.55
CA ASP A 839 35.37 -4.49 6.21
C ASP A 839 34.03 -4.09 5.59
N PHE A 840 33.84 -2.80 5.34
CA PHE A 840 32.69 -2.27 4.58
C PHE A 840 32.56 -2.93 3.20
N LEU A 841 33.64 -2.98 2.40
CA LEU A 841 33.58 -3.60 1.07
C LEU A 841 33.30 -5.11 1.13
N GLU A 842 33.77 -5.81 2.16
CA GLU A 842 33.45 -7.22 2.37
C GLU A 842 31.95 -7.40 2.63
N GLN A 843 31.37 -6.56 3.49
CA GLN A 843 29.93 -6.57 3.76
C GLN A 843 29.12 -6.22 2.51
N MET A 844 29.53 -5.21 1.73
CA MET A 844 28.86 -4.86 0.47
C MET A 844 28.98 -5.96 -0.60
N ALA A 845 30.12 -6.68 -0.66
CA ALA A 845 30.27 -7.82 -1.55
C ALA A 845 29.35 -8.99 -1.16
N GLU A 846 29.06 -9.16 0.13
CA GLU A 846 28.08 -10.14 0.64
C GLU A 846 26.65 -9.67 0.37
N ALA A 847 26.36 -8.41 0.64
CA ALA A 847 25.03 -7.82 0.49
C ALA A 847 24.59 -7.79 -0.99
N SER A 848 25.50 -7.42 -1.89
CA SER A 848 25.26 -7.40 -3.35
C SER A 848 24.95 -8.77 -3.95
N LEU A 849 25.23 -9.90 -3.27
CA LEU A 849 24.81 -11.23 -3.74
C LEU A 849 23.30 -11.46 -3.61
N ARG A 850 22.59 -10.64 -2.82
CA ARG A 850 21.15 -10.76 -2.67
C ARG A 850 20.52 -10.57 -4.03
N GLN A 851 19.88 -11.59 -4.56
CA GLN A 851 19.05 -11.46 -5.73
C GLN A 851 17.66 -11.11 -5.26
N GLU A 852 17.08 -10.03 -5.79
CA GLU A 852 15.63 -9.91 -5.71
C GLU A 852 15.05 -10.96 -6.65
N ARG A 853 14.51 -12.03 -6.08
CA ARG A 853 13.79 -13.06 -6.83
C ARG A 853 12.34 -12.61 -6.91
N PRO A 854 11.83 -12.13 -8.07
CA PRO A 854 10.40 -12.16 -8.30
C PRO A 854 9.99 -13.63 -8.18
N TRP A 855 9.23 -13.97 -7.14
CA TRP A 855 9.00 -15.33 -6.66
C TRP A 855 8.14 -16.16 -7.64
N LEU A 856 8.76 -16.52 -8.76
CA LEU A 856 8.33 -17.49 -9.73
C LEU A 856 9.46 -18.52 -9.88
N ASN A 857 9.16 -19.75 -9.44
CA ASN A 857 9.89 -20.99 -9.76
C ASN A 857 11.16 -21.34 -8.97
N MET A 858 11.14 -21.26 -7.64
CA MET A 858 12.22 -21.80 -6.80
C MET A 858 11.94 -23.15 -6.10
N PHE A 859 10.80 -23.78 -6.38
CA PHE A 859 10.75 -25.24 -6.24
C PHE A 859 10.83 -25.88 -7.62
N GLU A 860 11.99 -26.46 -7.92
CA GLU A 860 12.20 -27.26 -9.15
C GLU A 860 10.97 -28.13 -9.43
N PRO A 861 10.43 -28.15 -10.66
CA PRO A 861 9.20 -28.86 -11.02
C PRO A 861 9.15 -30.33 -10.57
N ARG A 862 10.32 -30.98 -10.44
CA ARG A 862 10.46 -32.35 -9.92
C ARG A 862 10.04 -32.55 -8.46
N PHE A 863 9.73 -31.47 -7.74
CA PHE A 863 9.40 -31.50 -6.32
C PHE A 863 8.05 -30.90 -5.94
N ARG A 864 7.20 -30.57 -6.92
CA ARG A 864 5.75 -30.38 -6.69
C ARG A 864 5.11 -31.77 -6.56
N LYS A 865 4.03 -31.91 -5.79
CA LYS A 865 3.19 -33.13 -5.88
C LYS A 865 2.68 -33.17 -7.32
N THR A 866 3.29 -33.98 -8.19
CA THR A 866 2.77 -34.19 -9.54
C THR A 866 1.39 -34.82 -9.38
N ALA A 867 0.34 -34.12 -9.80
CA ALA A 867 -0.98 -34.71 -9.90
C ALA A 867 -0.86 -35.98 -10.75
N ASN A 868 -1.28 -37.12 -10.20
CA ASN A 868 -1.40 -38.34 -10.98
C ASN A 868 -2.34 -38.03 -12.15
N MET A 869 -1.79 -37.86 -13.35
CA MET A 869 -2.55 -37.99 -14.59
C MET A 869 -2.81 -39.47 -14.84
N ASP A 870 -3.63 -40.08 -13.97
CA ASP A 870 -4.27 -41.36 -14.21
C ASP A 870 -5.78 -41.11 -14.29
N GLY A 871 -6.26 -40.93 -15.52
CA GLY A 871 -7.68 -40.73 -15.80
C GLY A 871 -7.90 -40.27 -17.23
N ALA A 872 -7.87 -41.23 -18.15
CA ALA A 872 -8.42 -41.11 -19.50
C ALA A 872 -9.94 -40.85 -19.48
#